data_AF-A0A0C9V1Q2-F1
#
_entry.id   AF-A0A0C9V1Q2-F1
#
_cell.length_a   1.000
_cell.length_b   1.000
_cell.length_c   1.000
_cell.angle_alpha   90.00
_cell.angle_beta   90.00
_cell.angle_gamma   90.00
#
_symmetry.space_group_name_H-M   'P 1'
#
loop_
_entity.id
_entity.type
_entity.pdbx_description
1 polymer ?
#
loop_
_entity_poly.entity_id
_entity_poly.type
_entity_poly.pdbx_seq_one_letter_code
_entity_poly.pdbx_strand_id
1 'polypeptide(L)'
;MGSPELPTSSTRETKHRRPRHLLPFITLALTSPALVSISFPAYWSTIARAQKLLIDANIILDKCAVLAMKPRVPEHFAQREEPDRYVSGTPPEIAKGDLLIARVNAHDDAYALSISGGLTTSNVLPGSANAIGGQAFPIKLRPTGERSASSKLVEQFASLNSTSWRQIKHACGENPSAVYDARKLVEAQDTFCATTNSGKWSALNGRDFPGDLKWEALADVIRGKVKVHNHCYEAVDLDGILTNEFKFPIAAFHHASEAYLVLDLIKKAWVKLLPSPFLQRTLEQMFINCWVDRYKREAFRSSEFAASILADSGLHVVIKSDHPVLDSRHLLWEAQQAYCYCLPVNLALTSVTSTPATVMGLGHRLGHLKPGYDADIVIWDSHPLFIGATPKQVYIDGITQLSNPHIIDKPAAFQELPKVPNFDKEKEAAVKWEGLPPLVSVESDIEIYKNVVFESVGSVWSAGEIKTLGGEKDDVVVVENGRYLFCRLGLEVWLCNEIDQEPLTKDGRVFDALRGESKAVAGGDGGVVAAVDRLQFMTRDALLAYRSGLTSAITPPDGQGSFRGLGVFFGTGRFHALQKGAVISPVAGLHYAIHYSGSPSVSTQIGTLRKLLLGEAKGDLKHTVNALLKGVIPLIIHTSSADIIATLIALKREVESFLGTPIRLTIVGAAESHLAKELALTNVGIVLVSVRQFPYDWEENGCDVPGPPTTADNAVGTLIKAGVTVAIGVIRACETRNARFDAAWAAFEIPSFTKSEALALVSTNVR
;
A
#
# COMPACT_ATOMS: atom_id res chain seq x y z
N MET A 1 -16.10 -26.19 -43.75
CA MET A 1 -17.22 -26.98 -44.27
C MET A 1 -16.85 -28.46 -44.16
N GLY A 2 -17.80 -29.35 -43.86
CA GLY A 2 -17.67 -30.80 -44.03
C GLY A 2 -16.72 -31.55 -43.06
N SER A 3 -17.29 -32.39 -42.20
CA SER A 3 -16.60 -33.59 -41.68
C SER A 3 -16.56 -34.67 -42.80
N PRO A 4 -15.69 -35.70 -42.71
CA PRO A 4 -16.20 -36.98 -42.17
C PRO A 4 -15.21 -37.88 -41.39
N GLU A 5 -15.81 -38.63 -40.46
CA GLU A 5 -15.60 -40.05 -40.04
C GLU A 5 -14.24 -40.80 -40.14
N LEU A 6 -13.78 -41.23 -38.96
CA LEU A 6 -13.26 -42.56 -38.51
C LEU A 6 -13.18 -43.74 -39.53
N PRO A 7 -12.18 -44.66 -39.42
CA PRO A 7 -12.17 -45.77 -38.42
C PRO A 7 -10.72 -46.15 -37.91
N THR A 8 -10.33 -47.28 -37.28
CA THR A 8 -10.92 -48.63 -37.01
C THR A 8 -10.25 -49.40 -35.83
N SER A 9 -11.02 -50.04 -34.92
CA SER A 9 -10.66 -51.25 -34.11
C SER A 9 -9.49 -51.18 -33.07
N SER A 10 -9.32 -52.11 -32.10
CA SER A 10 -9.89 -53.46 -31.90
C SER A 10 -10.13 -53.91 -30.43
N THR A 11 -11.27 -54.59 -30.22
CA THR A 11 -11.62 -55.82 -29.43
C THR A 11 -10.65 -56.37 -28.36
N ARG A 12 -11.09 -56.93 -27.21
CA ARG A 12 -11.96 -58.13 -26.93
C ARG A 12 -12.49 -58.08 -25.46
N GLU A 13 -13.47 -58.84 -24.93
CA GLU A 13 -14.43 -59.84 -25.43
C GLU A 13 -15.69 -59.96 -24.50
N THR A 14 -16.89 -60.14 -25.09
CA THR A 14 -17.98 -61.15 -24.84
C THR A 14 -18.20 -61.84 -23.46
N LYS A 15 -19.36 -62.38 -23.02
CA LYS A 15 -20.79 -62.64 -23.48
C LYS A 15 -21.55 -63.29 -22.26
N HIS A 16 -22.89 -63.41 -22.10
CA HIS A 16 -24.08 -62.75 -22.67
C HIS A 16 -25.39 -63.04 -21.84
N ARG A 17 -26.42 -62.19 -21.99
CA ARG A 17 -27.90 -62.43 -22.06
C ARG A 17 -28.53 -63.75 -21.50
N ARG A 18 -29.51 -63.71 -20.55
CA ARG A 18 -31.01 -63.46 -20.66
C ARG A 18 -31.85 -64.71 -21.09
N PRO A 19 -33.22 -64.77 -20.99
CA PRO A 19 -34.23 -63.92 -20.30
C PRO A 19 -35.48 -64.62 -19.62
N ARG A 20 -36.22 -63.83 -18.80
CA ARG A 20 -37.72 -63.71 -18.64
C ARG A 20 -38.69 -64.89 -18.33
N HIS A 21 -39.45 -64.67 -17.23
CA HIS A 21 -40.91 -64.85 -16.98
C HIS A 21 -41.59 -66.24 -16.94
N LEU A 22 -42.31 -66.51 -15.82
CA LEU A 22 -43.74 -66.92 -15.77
C LEU A 22 -44.29 -66.85 -14.31
N LEU A 23 -45.62 -66.98 -14.12
CA LEU A 23 -46.35 -66.76 -12.84
C LEU A 23 -47.73 -67.49 -12.86
N PRO A 24 -48.22 -68.10 -11.75
CA PRO A 24 -49.68 -68.26 -11.52
C PRO A 24 -50.18 -68.10 -10.04
N PHE A 25 -51.49 -68.33 -9.82
CA PHE A 25 -52.37 -67.94 -8.67
C PHE A 25 -52.68 -69.06 -7.62
N ILE A 26 -53.51 -68.74 -6.58
CA ILE A 26 -54.39 -69.53 -5.64
C ILE A 26 -54.12 -69.20 -4.13
N THR A 27 -54.99 -68.91 -3.13
CA THR A 27 -56.47 -68.92 -2.79
C THR A 27 -56.99 -70.12 -1.94
N LEU A 28 -57.93 -70.06 -0.95
CA LEU A 28 -58.88 -69.01 -0.46
C LEU A 28 -59.45 -69.25 1.00
N ALA A 29 -59.49 -68.20 1.86
CA ALA A 29 -60.50 -67.81 2.91
C ALA A 29 -61.02 -68.69 4.11
N LEU A 30 -61.67 -67.98 5.09
CA LEU A 30 -62.61 -68.41 6.19
C LEU A 30 -62.01 -69.13 7.43
N THR A 31 -62.56 -69.14 8.68
CA THR A 31 -63.86 -68.72 9.32
C THR A 31 -63.68 -67.94 10.68
N SER A 32 -64.74 -67.80 11.49
CA SER A 32 -64.85 -67.20 12.87
C SER A 32 -65.87 -68.04 13.70
N PRO A 33 -66.26 -67.79 14.98
CA PRO A 33 -65.76 -66.87 16.04
C PRO A 33 -65.57 -67.55 17.43
N ALA A 34 -65.23 -66.78 18.48
CA ALA A 34 -65.48 -67.13 19.89
C ALA A 34 -65.60 -65.88 20.80
N LEU A 35 -66.46 -65.92 21.82
CA LEU A 35 -66.71 -64.80 22.76
C LEU A 35 -66.22 -65.11 24.18
N VAL A 36 -65.65 -64.11 24.86
CA VAL A 36 -65.84 -63.90 26.30
C VAL A 36 -66.00 -62.40 26.55
N SER A 37 -67.14 -62.00 27.12
CA SER A 37 -67.42 -60.61 27.49
C SER A 37 -67.16 -60.41 28.99
N ILE A 38 -66.30 -59.46 29.36
CA ILE A 38 -66.21 -58.93 30.73
C ILE A 38 -66.28 -57.41 30.66
N SER A 39 -67.37 -56.85 31.20
CA SER A 39 -67.64 -55.41 31.21
C SER A 39 -67.12 -54.77 32.49
N PHE A 40 -66.23 -53.78 32.38
CA PHE A 40 -66.02 -52.76 33.43
C PHE A 40 -65.83 -51.37 32.78
N PRO A 41 -66.20 -50.27 33.46
CA PRO A 41 -66.50 -49.00 32.82
C PRO A 41 -65.25 -48.15 32.55
N ALA A 42 -65.40 -47.20 31.63
CA ALA A 42 -64.35 -46.25 31.30
C ALA A 42 -64.02 -45.31 32.46
N TYR A 43 -62.73 -45.19 32.78
CA TYR A 43 -62.19 -44.04 33.48
C TYR A 43 -61.22 -43.33 32.53
N TRP A 44 -61.54 -42.09 32.14
CA TRP A 44 -60.70 -41.29 31.25
C TRP A 44 -59.48 -40.77 32.02
N SER A 45 -58.37 -41.50 31.96
CA SER A 45 -57.05 -40.92 32.23
C SER A 45 -56.48 -40.37 30.92
N THR A 46 -56.48 -39.05 30.77
CA THR A 46 -55.76 -38.37 29.69
C THR A 46 -54.26 -38.58 29.87
N ILE A 47 -53.71 -39.63 29.26
CA ILE A 47 -52.27 -39.81 29.13
C ILE A 47 -51.75 -38.65 28.28
N ALA A 48 -51.24 -37.63 28.95
CA ALA A 48 -50.49 -36.55 28.32
C ALA A 48 -49.28 -37.19 27.62
N ARG A 49 -49.36 -37.30 26.30
CA ARG A 49 -48.34 -37.93 25.45
C ARG A 49 -47.11 -37.02 25.43
N ALA A 50 -46.25 -37.17 26.43
CA ALA A 50 -45.05 -36.36 26.61
C ALA A 50 -44.18 -36.42 25.34
N GLN A 51 -44.26 -35.38 24.51
CA GLN A 51 -43.34 -35.22 23.40
C GLN A 51 -41.93 -35.10 23.99
N LYS A 52 -41.01 -35.93 23.48
CA LYS A 52 -39.63 -36.00 23.97
C LYS A 52 -38.88 -34.75 23.53
N LEU A 53 -39.03 -33.67 24.29
CA LEU A 53 -38.51 -32.34 24.02
C LEU A 53 -36.99 -32.29 24.33
N LEU A 54 -36.22 -33.10 23.60
CA LEU A 54 -34.75 -33.08 23.59
C LEU A 54 -34.24 -31.97 22.67
N ILE A 55 -34.68 -30.75 23.00
CA ILE A 55 -34.08 -29.50 22.55
C ILE A 55 -33.94 -28.69 23.83
N ASP A 56 -32.70 -28.47 24.28
CA ASP A 56 -32.45 -27.81 25.56
C ASP A 56 -32.83 -26.33 25.43
N ALA A 57 -34.00 -25.97 25.97
CA ALA A 57 -34.64 -24.68 25.73
C ALA A 57 -33.76 -23.51 26.22
N ASN A 58 -32.97 -23.73 27.27
CA ASN A 58 -32.02 -22.75 27.79
C ASN A 58 -30.92 -22.45 26.76
N ILE A 59 -30.32 -23.47 26.16
CA ILE A 59 -29.28 -23.31 25.12
C ILE A 59 -29.81 -22.52 23.91
N ILE A 60 -31.08 -22.67 23.56
CA ILE A 60 -31.71 -21.89 22.49
C ILE A 60 -32.00 -20.45 22.91
N LEU A 61 -32.51 -20.22 24.14
CA LEU A 61 -32.73 -18.86 24.66
C LEU A 61 -31.40 -18.10 24.79
N ASP A 62 -30.33 -18.76 25.24
CA ASP A 62 -28.97 -18.20 25.31
C ASP A 62 -28.43 -17.87 23.92
N LYS A 63 -28.57 -18.76 22.92
CA LYS A 63 -28.22 -18.47 21.52
C LYS A 63 -28.97 -17.24 20.99
N CYS A 64 -30.26 -17.12 21.30
CA CYS A 64 -31.07 -15.96 20.94
C CYS A 64 -30.66 -14.67 21.70
N ALA A 65 -30.23 -14.76 22.96
CA ALA A 65 -29.68 -13.63 23.70
C ALA A 65 -28.32 -13.15 23.12
N VAL A 66 -27.46 -14.10 22.74
CA VAL A 66 -26.16 -13.84 22.10
C VAL A 66 -26.32 -13.17 20.72
N LEU A 67 -27.45 -13.35 20.02
CA LEU A 67 -27.73 -12.59 18.80
C LEU A 67 -27.82 -11.07 19.04
N ALA A 68 -28.26 -10.63 20.22
CA ALA A 68 -28.29 -9.20 20.59
C ALA A 68 -26.97 -8.70 21.21
N MET A 69 -26.18 -9.58 21.83
CA MET A 69 -24.89 -9.22 22.44
C MET A 69 -23.77 -9.08 21.40
N LYS A 70 -22.73 -8.32 21.75
CA LYS A 70 -21.47 -8.30 20.98
C LYS A 70 -20.74 -9.65 21.03
N PRO A 71 -19.83 -9.96 20.08
CA PRO A 71 -19.18 -11.26 19.97
C PRO A 71 -18.08 -11.46 21.03
N ARG A 72 -18.47 -11.75 22.28
CA ARG A 72 -17.56 -12.20 23.34
C ARG A 72 -17.26 -13.69 23.23
N VAL A 73 -16.07 -14.12 23.62
CA VAL A 73 -15.78 -15.54 23.86
C VAL A 73 -16.34 -15.96 25.23
N PRO A 74 -16.92 -17.17 25.37
CA PRO A 74 -17.39 -17.69 26.66
C PRO A 74 -16.26 -17.82 27.70
N GLU A 75 -16.61 -17.60 28.97
CA GLU A 75 -15.66 -17.52 30.09
C GLU A 75 -14.84 -18.82 30.30
N HIS A 76 -15.38 -19.96 29.86
CA HIS A 76 -14.74 -21.29 29.92
C HIS A 76 -14.14 -21.78 28.59
N PHE A 77 -14.08 -20.95 27.53
CA PHE A 77 -13.62 -21.37 26.20
C PHE A 77 -12.17 -21.90 26.17
N ALA A 78 -11.31 -21.40 27.05
CA ALA A 78 -9.93 -21.88 27.21
C ALA A 78 -9.82 -23.23 27.97
N GLN A 79 -10.94 -23.76 28.47
CA GLN A 79 -11.04 -24.98 29.29
C GLN A 79 -11.76 -26.13 28.57
N ARG A 80 -12.08 -25.98 27.28
CA ARG A 80 -12.77 -27.02 26.49
C ARG A 80 -11.79 -28.09 25.98
N GLU A 81 -12.21 -29.34 26.05
CA GLU A 81 -11.47 -30.49 25.49
C GLU A 81 -11.91 -30.83 24.05
N GLU A 82 -13.16 -30.51 23.69
CA GLU A 82 -13.69 -30.69 22.32
C GLU A 82 -14.16 -29.35 21.71
N PRO A 83 -14.21 -29.21 20.37
CA PRO A 83 -14.70 -27.99 19.73
C PRO A 83 -16.23 -27.98 19.66
N ASP A 84 -16.86 -27.03 20.35
CA ASP A 84 -18.30 -26.70 20.35
C ASP A 84 -18.93 -26.33 18.97
N ARG A 85 -18.16 -26.50 17.89
CA ARG A 85 -18.55 -26.29 16.48
C ARG A 85 -18.27 -27.51 15.57
N TYR A 86 -17.72 -28.61 16.10
CA TYR A 86 -17.39 -29.79 15.30
C TYR A 86 -18.61 -30.70 15.10
N VAL A 87 -18.96 -30.96 13.83
CA VAL A 87 -20.04 -31.89 13.46
C VAL A 87 -19.45 -32.99 12.58
N SER A 88 -19.49 -34.23 13.09
CA SER A 88 -18.90 -35.40 12.42
C SER A 88 -19.48 -35.59 11.01
N GLY A 89 -18.61 -35.87 10.04
CA GLY A 89 -18.97 -36.01 8.63
C GLY A 89 -18.97 -34.71 7.82
N THR A 90 -18.88 -33.54 8.46
CA THR A 90 -18.68 -32.26 7.76
C THR A 90 -17.24 -32.19 7.24
N PRO A 91 -16.99 -31.85 5.96
CA PRO A 91 -15.65 -31.49 5.50
C PRO A 91 -15.11 -30.30 6.32
N PRO A 92 -13.79 -30.18 6.55
CA PRO A 92 -13.22 -29.03 7.23
C PRO A 92 -13.23 -27.79 6.32
N GLU A 93 -14.40 -27.19 6.13
CA GLU A 93 -14.54 -25.83 5.61
C GLU A 93 -14.03 -24.84 6.67
N ILE A 94 -12.72 -24.62 6.68
CA ILE A 94 -12.11 -23.58 7.50
C ILE A 94 -12.65 -22.23 7.00
N ALA A 95 -13.51 -21.61 7.81
CA ALA A 95 -14.09 -20.31 7.50
C ALA A 95 -12.98 -19.29 7.23
N LYS A 96 -12.90 -18.77 6.00
CA LYS A 96 -11.77 -17.95 5.51
C LYS A 96 -11.45 -16.72 6.38
N GLY A 97 -12.39 -16.26 7.20
CA GLY A 97 -12.20 -15.15 8.14
C GLY A 97 -11.27 -15.44 9.31
N ASP A 98 -11.30 -16.65 9.88
CA ASP A 98 -10.55 -16.98 11.10
C ASP A 98 -9.03 -17.20 10.83
N LEU A 99 -8.65 -17.32 9.56
CA LEU A 99 -7.31 -17.70 9.13
C LEU A 99 -6.27 -16.56 9.21
N LEU A 100 -6.68 -15.30 9.43
CA LEU A 100 -5.77 -14.17 9.36
C LEU A 100 -4.86 -14.03 10.58
N ILE A 101 -5.34 -14.32 11.80
CA ILE A 101 -4.45 -14.32 12.98
C ILE A 101 -3.39 -15.42 12.91
N ALA A 102 -3.72 -16.55 12.26
CA ALA A 102 -2.79 -17.63 11.96
C ALA A 102 -1.81 -17.31 10.80
N ARG A 103 -1.93 -16.12 10.17
CA ARG A 103 -1.05 -15.61 9.11
C ARG A 103 -0.26 -14.36 9.52
N VAL A 104 -0.53 -13.79 10.70
CA VAL A 104 0.32 -12.74 11.28
C VAL A 104 1.63 -13.39 11.72
N ASN A 105 2.72 -13.12 11.00
CA ASN A 105 4.05 -13.45 11.49
C ASN A 105 4.30 -12.63 12.77
N ALA A 106 4.67 -13.30 13.87
CA ALA A 106 5.02 -12.63 15.13
C ALA A 106 6.53 -12.31 15.23
N HIS A 107 7.33 -12.86 14.31
CA HIS A 107 8.78 -12.70 14.16
C HIS A 107 9.13 -11.86 12.92
N ASP A 108 8.34 -10.82 12.66
CA ASP A 108 8.53 -9.96 11.49
C ASP A 108 9.44 -8.77 11.84
N ASP A 109 10.57 -8.62 11.16
CA ASP A 109 11.53 -7.55 11.46
C ASP A 109 10.96 -6.15 11.16
N ALA A 110 9.92 -6.05 10.32
CA ALA A 110 9.16 -4.81 10.10
C ALA A 110 8.48 -4.28 11.38
N TYR A 111 8.29 -5.09 12.44
CA TYR A 111 7.86 -4.58 13.74
C TYR A 111 8.90 -3.63 14.35
N ALA A 112 10.19 -3.98 14.32
CA ALA A 112 11.24 -3.18 14.93
C ALA A 112 11.40 -1.83 14.21
N LEU A 113 11.35 -1.85 12.87
CA LEU A 113 11.37 -0.64 12.03
C LEU A 113 10.12 0.23 12.25
N SER A 114 8.91 -0.37 12.26
CA SER A 114 7.68 0.37 12.52
C SER A 114 7.68 1.05 13.90
N ILE A 115 8.21 0.35 14.92
CA ILE A 115 8.37 0.89 16.27
C ILE A 115 9.42 2.01 16.30
N SER A 116 10.52 1.93 15.55
CA SER A 116 11.50 3.03 15.52
C SER A 116 10.98 4.31 14.85
N GLY A 117 9.85 4.22 14.14
CA GLY A 117 9.05 5.34 13.65
C GLY A 117 7.97 5.85 14.61
N GLY A 118 7.89 5.31 15.83
CA GLY A 118 6.92 5.71 16.85
C GLY A 118 5.58 4.97 16.81
N LEU A 119 5.43 3.91 15.98
CA LEU A 119 4.15 3.20 15.87
C LEU A 119 3.99 2.17 17.00
N THR A 120 2.92 2.27 17.79
CA THR A 120 2.66 1.37 18.94
C THR A 120 1.66 0.25 18.64
N THR A 121 0.64 0.56 17.83
CA THR A 121 -0.50 -0.31 17.51
C THR A 121 -0.84 -0.20 16.02
N SER A 122 -1.07 -1.34 15.36
CA SER A 122 -1.55 -1.40 13.97
C SER A 122 -2.82 -2.24 13.85
N ASN A 123 -3.67 -1.92 12.87
CA ASN A 123 -4.81 -2.76 12.49
C ASN A 123 -4.42 -3.63 11.29
N VAL A 124 -4.17 -4.92 11.49
CA VAL A 124 -3.79 -5.82 10.40
C VAL A 124 -5.04 -6.20 9.61
N LEU A 125 -5.04 -5.82 8.33
CA LEU A 125 -6.15 -5.98 7.40
C LEU A 125 -5.78 -6.96 6.27
N PRO A 126 -6.71 -7.78 5.77
CA PRO A 126 -6.54 -8.49 4.51
C PRO A 126 -6.28 -7.54 3.33
N GLY A 127 -5.52 -8.01 2.34
CA GLY A 127 -5.36 -7.32 1.06
C GLY A 127 -6.66 -7.21 0.26
N SER A 128 -6.75 -6.19 -0.60
CA SER A 128 -8.01 -5.77 -1.25
C SER A 128 -8.44 -6.59 -2.48
N ALA A 129 -7.74 -7.67 -2.83
CA ALA A 129 -8.04 -8.49 -4.01
C ALA A 129 -9.39 -9.24 -3.98
N ASN A 130 -10.19 -9.10 -2.91
CA ASN A 130 -11.52 -9.70 -2.78
C ASN A 130 -12.51 -8.67 -2.22
N ALA A 131 -13.73 -8.62 -2.75
CA ALA A 131 -14.80 -7.73 -2.27
C ALA A 131 -15.16 -7.92 -0.78
N ILE A 132 -14.92 -9.12 -0.23
CA ILE A 132 -14.81 -9.37 1.21
C ILE A 132 -13.46 -10.07 1.44
N GLY A 133 -12.50 -9.36 2.02
CA GLY A 133 -11.12 -9.83 2.22
C GLY A 133 -10.93 -10.75 3.43
N GLY A 134 -11.78 -10.62 4.46
CA GLY A 134 -11.68 -11.40 5.71
C GLY A 134 -11.64 -10.52 6.96
N GLN A 135 -11.47 -11.14 8.13
CA GLN A 135 -11.41 -10.44 9.42
C GLN A 135 -10.11 -9.62 9.55
N ALA A 136 -10.14 -8.60 10.41
CA ALA A 136 -9.01 -7.73 10.71
C ALA A 136 -8.75 -7.64 12.22
N PHE A 137 -7.49 -7.45 12.60
CA PHE A 137 -7.04 -7.58 13.99
C PHE A 137 -6.12 -6.43 14.43
N PRO A 138 -6.55 -5.61 15.41
CA PRO A 138 -5.68 -4.67 16.10
C PRO A 138 -4.63 -5.38 16.96
N ILE A 139 -3.35 -5.09 16.70
CA ILE A 139 -2.20 -5.65 17.43
C ILE A 139 -1.28 -4.55 17.98
N LYS A 140 -0.73 -4.79 19.16
CA LYS A 140 0.42 -4.07 19.71
C LYS A 140 1.69 -4.56 19.01
N LEU A 141 2.56 -3.66 18.57
CA LEU A 141 3.74 -4.05 17.80
C LEU A 141 4.85 -4.67 18.66
N ARG A 142 4.87 -4.38 19.98
CA ARG A 142 5.89 -4.85 20.92
C ARG A 142 6.14 -6.37 20.90
N PRO A 143 7.34 -6.83 21.26
CA PRO A 143 7.59 -8.25 21.53
C PRO A 143 6.81 -8.73 22.77
N THR A 144 6.62 -10.04 22.84
CA THR A 144 5.84 -10.73 23.88
C THR A 144 6.57 -11.99 24.33
N GLY A 145 6.30 -12.45 25.56
CA GLY A 145 6.93 -13.66 26.12
C GLY A 145 6.58 -14.93 25.32
N GLU A 146 5.33 -15.06 24.90
CA GLU A 146 4.85 -16.17 24.06
C GLU A 146 5.37 -16.14 22.63
N ARG A 147 5.76 -14.95 22.11
CA ARG A 147 6.12 -14.71 20.70
C ARG A 147 5.04 -15.16 19.71
N SER A 148 3.77 -15.17 20.14
CA SER A 148 2.61 -15.63 19.36
C SER A 148 1.82 -14.45 18.77
N ALA A 149 1.14 -14.65 17.63
CA ALA A 149 0.24 -13.63 17.07
C ALA A 149 -0.91 -13.27 18.03
N SER A 150 -1.44 -14.26 18.75
CA SER A 150 -2.47 -14.09 19.79
C SER A 150 -2.03 -13.22 20.96
N SER A 151 -0.77 -13.32 21.39
CA SER A 151 -0.23 -12.48 22.48
C SER A 151 -0.06 -11.01 22.10
N LYS A 152 -0.04 -10.69 20.80
CA LYS A 152 0.05 -9.31 20.29
C LYS A 152 -1.32 -8.61 20.17
N LEU A 153 -2.45 -9.31 20.29
CA LEU A 153 -3.79 -8.70 20.21
C LEU A 153 -4.01 -7.58 21.26
N VAL A 154 -4.61 -6.46 20.85
CA VAL A 154 -4.99 -5.39 21.80
C VAL A 154 -6.09 -5.84 22.77
N GLU A 155 -7.14 -6.49 22.24
CA GLU A 155 -8.15 -7.21 23.04
C GLU A 155 -8.05 -8.70 22.69
N GLN A 156 -7.62 -9.54 23.64
CA GLN A 156 -7.82 -10.99 23.52
C GLN A 156 -9.31 -11.29 23.62
N PHE A 157 -9.81 -12.17 22.75
CA PHE A 157 -11.25 -12.45 22.60
C PHE A 157 -11.98 -12.84 23.90
N ALA A 158 -11.27 -13.43 24.87
CA ALA A 158 -11.78 -13.94 26.13
C ALA A 158 -11.74 -12.94 27.32
N SER A 159 -11.36 -11.68 27.09
CA SER A 159 -11.34 -10.69 28.19
C SER A 159 -12.76 -10.28 28.62
N LEU A 160 -13.06 -10.49 29.90
CA LEU A 160 -14.33 -10.16 30.57
C LEU A 160 -14.75 -8.68 30.40
N ASN A 161 -13.78 -7.77 30.25
CA ASN A 161 -14.00 -6.33 30.09
C ASN A 161 -13.81 -5.85 28.63
N SER A 162 -13.72 -6.76 27.66
CA SER A 162 -13.54 -6.38 26.25
C SER A 162 -14.76 -5.68 25.65
N THR A 163 -14.51 -4.68 24.81
CA THR A 163 -15.55 -4.13 23.93
C THR A 163 -15.77 -4.99 22.68
N SER A 164 -14.84 -5.90 22.39
CA SER A 164 -14.88 -7.02 21.44
C SER A 164 -15.54 -6.67 20.10
N TRP A 165 -15.06 -5.60 19.49
CA TRP A 165 -15.37 -5.28 18.10
C TRP A 165 -14.63 -6.23 17.16
N ARG A 166 -15.35 -7.20 16.57
CA ARG A 166 -14.89 -7.86 15.34
C ARG A 166 -14.66 -6.79 14.26
N GLN A 167 -13.69 -6.99 13.38
CA GLN A 167 -13.43 -6.09 12.25
C GLN A 167 -13.31 -6.90 10.96
N ILE A 168 -13.64 -6.30 9.81
CA ILE A 168 -13.63 -6.99 8.50
C ILE A 168 -13.21 -6.01 7.38
N LYS A 169 -12.43 -6.48 6.41
CA LYS A 169 -12.08 -5.71 5.20
C LYS A 169 -13.03 -6.05 4.06
N HIS A 170 -13.63 -5.03 3.44
CA HIS A 170 -14.37 -5.11 2.18
C HIS A 170 -13.61 -4.33 1.08
N ALA A 171 -13.99 -4.50 -0.19
CA ALA A 171 -13.54 -3.69 -1.31
C ALA A 171 -14.66 -3.44 -2.33
N CYS A 172 -14.61 -2.28 -3.00
CA CYS A 172 -15.41 -1.95 -4.18
C CYS A 172 -14.73 -2.43 -5.48
N GLY A 173 -15.33 -2.15 -6.66
CA GLY A 173 -14.80 -2.55 -7.98
C GLY A 173 -15.52 -3.73 -8.66
N GLU A 174 -15.05 -4.12 -9.85
CA GLU A 174 -15.75 -4.97 -10.85
C GLU A 174 -16.09 -6.42 -10.46
N ASN A 175 -15.79 -6.88 -9.24
CA ASN A 175 -16.02 -8.27 -8.84
C ASN A 175 -17.51 -8.54 -8.49
N PRO A 176 -18.12 -9.63 -9.02
CA PRO A 176 -19.59 -9.73 -9.11
C PRO A 176 -20.33 -9.97 -7.79
N SER A 177 -21.43 -9.23 -7.61
CA SER A 177 -22.37 -9.30 -6.49
C SER A 177 -23.45 -10.38 -6.68
N ALA A 178 -23.18 -11.62 -6.23
CA ALA A 178 -24.07 -12.75 -6.54
C ALA A 178 -24.26 -13.84 -5.45
N VAL A 179 -24.40 -13.50 -4.17
CA VAL A 179 -25.01 -14.44 -3.18
C VAL A 179 -25.87 -13.70 -2.14
N TYR A 180 -27.17 -14.01 -2.09
CA TYR A 180 -28.17 -13.28 -1.27
C TYR A 180 -28.58 -14.02 0.03
N ASP A 181 -27.79 -14.98 0.50
CA ASP A 181 -28.23 -15.93 1.52
C ASP A 181 -27.99 -15.51 2.98
N ALA A 182 -26.98 -14.67 3.27
CA ALA A 182 -26.71 -14.20 4.63
C ALA A 182 -27.88 -13.38 5.23
N ARG A 183 -28.60 -12.62 4.39
CA ARG A 183 -29.81 -11.88 4.81
C ARG A 183 -30.95 -12.84 5.21
N LYS A 184 -31.14 -13.92 4.44
CA LYS A 184 -32.10 -14.98 4.75
C LYS A 184 -31.75 -15.70 6.06
N LEU A 185 -30.47 -15.90 6.35
CA LEU A 185 -30.02 -16.46 7.63
C LEU A 185 -30.38 -15.54 8.81
N VAL A 186 -30.13 -14.23 8.70
CA VAL A 186 -30.53 -13.25 9.72
C VAL A 186 -32.04 -13.30 9.95
N GLU A 187 -32.84 -13.26 8.88
CA GLU A 187 -34.31 -13.28 8.98
C GLU A 187 -34.86 -14.60 9.51
N ALA A 188 -34.23 -15.74 9.18
CA ALA A 188 -34.56 -17.04 9.75
C ALA A 188 -34.24 -17.10 11.26
N GLN A 189 -33.08 -16.60 11.67
CA GLN A 189 -32.66 -16.51 13.08
C GLN A 189 -33.58 -15.59 13.89
N ASP A 190 -33.89 -14.41 13.37
CA ASP A 190 -34.75 -13.43 14.05
C ASP A 190 -36.19 -13.96 14.17
N THR A 191 -36.71 -14.64 13.13
CA THR A 191 -38.02 -15.32 13.16
C THR A 191 -38.04 -16.49 14.17
N PHE A 192 -36.97 -17.28 14.22
CA PHE A 192 -36.81 -18.37 15.17
C PHE A 192 -36.83 -17.85 16.61
N CYS A 193 -36.03 -16.81 16.89
CA CYS A 193 -35.94 -16.21 18.22
C CYS A 193 -37.20 -15.42 18.65
N ALA A 194 -37.95 -14.82 17.70
CA ALA A 194 -39.27 -14.28 18.00
C ALA A 194 -40.28 -15.40 18.37
N THR A 195 -40.12 -16.59 17.80
CA THR A 195 -40.99 -17.75 18.08
C THR A 195 -40.68 -18.40 19.43
N THR A 196 -39.39 -18.52 19.80
CA THR A 196 -38.97 -19.02 21.13
C THR A 196 -39.38 -18.05 22.25
N ASN A 197 -39.08 -16.75 22.08
CA ASN A 197 -39.38 -15.72 23.07
C ASN A 197 -40.89 -15.48 23.26
N SER A 198 -41.72 -15.82 22.27
CA SER A 198 -43.19 -15.82 22.42
C SER A 198 -43.77 -17.13 22.96
N GLY A 199 -42.92 -18.07 23.43
CA GLY A 199 -43.32 -19.32 24.07
C GLY A 199 -43.89 -20.38 23.11
N LYS A 200 -43.81 -20.17 21.80
CA LYS A 200 -44.47 -21.02 20.77
C LYS A 200 -43.63 -22.24 20.38
N TRP A 201 -43.06 -22.93 21.37
CA TRP A 201 -42.16 -24.08 21.18
C TRP A 201 -42.73 -25.20 20.31
N SER A 202 -44.05 -25.41 20.31
CA SER A 202 -44.73 -26.38 19.45
C SER A 202 -44.64 -26.08 17.94
N ALA A 203 -44.40 -24.82 17.55
CA ALA A 203 -44.15 -24.43 16.16
C ALA A 203 -42.71 -24.73 15.69
N LEU A 204 -41.81 -25.02 16.63
CA LEU A 204 -40.38 -25.28 16.39
C LEU A 204 -40.02 -26.78 16.47
N ASN A 205 -41.03 -27.65 16.60
CA ASN A 205 -40.88 -29.11 16.74
C ASN A 205 -39.85 -29.69 15.75
N GLY A 206 -38.68 -30.12 16.26
CA GLY A 206 -37.62 -30.76 15.48
C GLY A 206 -36.82 -29.83 14.55
N ARG A 207 -36.86 -28.51 14.77
CA ARG A 207 -36.00 -27.55 14.05
C ARG A 207 -34.88 -27.04 14.95
N ASP A 208 -33.64 -27.25 14.53
CA ASP A 208 -32.48 -26.62 15.14
C ASP A 208 -32.44 -25.11 14.89
N PHE A 209 -31.68 -24.40 15.72
CA PHE A 209 -31.38 -22.99 15.52
C PHE A 209 -30.68 -22.79 14.16
N PRO A 210 -31.20 -21.95 13.25
CA PRO A 210 -30.62 -21.79 11.92
C PRO A 210 -29.24 -21.12 12.00
N GLY A 211 -28.20 -21.84 11.59
CA GLY A 211 -26.82 -21.39 11.59
C GLY A 211 -26.05 -21.94 10.40
N ASP A 212 -25.23 -21.10 9.78
CA ASP A 212 -24.31 -21.46 8.72
C ASP A 212 -22.98 -20.72 8.98
N LEU A 213 -21.89 -21.47 9.12
CA LEU A 213 -20.55 -20.94 9.41
C LEU A 213 -20.04 -20.03 8.28
N LYS A 214 -20.49 -20.26 7.04
CA LYS A 214 -20.17 -19.43 5.87
C LYS A 214 -20.72 -18.01 6.00
N TRP A 215 -21.85 -17.85 6.70
CA TRP A 215 -22.57 -16.58 6.80
C TRP A 215 -22.52 -15.92 8.18
N GLU A 216 -22.02 -16.59 9.24
CA GLU A 216 -21.93 -16.04 10.61
C GLU A 216 -21.32 -14.62 10.62
N ALA A 217 -20.15 -14.45 10.00
CA ALA A 217 -19.46 -13.16 9.96
C ALA A 217 -20.25 -12.06 9.23
N LEU A 218 -20.95 -12.40 8.15
CA LEU A 218 -21.78 -11.45 7.39
C LEU A 218 -23.12 -11.16 8.08
N ALA A 219 -23.67 -12.11 8.83
CA ALA A 219 -24.81 -11.90 9.70
C ALA A 219 -24.48 -10.97 10.87
N ASP A 220 -23.28 -11.07 11.45
CA ASP A 220 -22.77 -10.12 12.46
C ASP A 220 -22.51 -8.72 11.88
N VAL A 221 -22.06 -8.61 10.61
CA VAL A 221 -21.99 -7.33 9.86
C VAL A 221 -23.38 -6.71 9.73
N ILE A 222 -24.37 -7.48 9.26
CA ILE A 222 -25.76 -7.02 9.11
C ILE A 222 -26.36 -6.58 10.47
N ARG A 223 -25.99 -7.24 11.57
CA ARG A 223 -26.37 -6.84 12.94
C ARG A 223 -25.52 -5.72 13.54
N GLY A 224 -24.58 -5.15 12.79
CA GLY A 224 -23.75 -4.03 13.21
C GLY A 224 -22.75 -4.32 14.33
N LYS A 225 -22.39 -5.59 14.53
CA LYS A 225 -21.40 -6.01 15.53
C LYS A 225 -19.95 -5.91 15.04
N VAL A 226 -19.76 -5.66 13.75
CA VAL A 226 -18.46 -5.69 13.07
C VAL A 226 -18.12 -4.32 12.52
N LYS A 227 -16.87 -3.89 12.69
CA LYS A 227 -16.32 -2.68 12.04
C LYS A 227 -15.94 -3.01 10.59
N VAL A 228 -16.73 -2.55 9.63
CA VAL A 228 -16.47 -2.76 8.19
C VAL A 228 -15.51 -1.70 7.66
N HIS A 229 -14.34 -2.13 7.20
CA HIS A 229 -13.32 -1.29 6.58
C HIS A 229 -13.33 -1.52 5.07
N ASN A 230 -13.95 -0.61 4.31
CA ASN A 230 -14.16 -0.79 2.87
C ASN A 230 -13.09 -0.06 2.03
N HIS A 231 -12.57 -0.68 0.97
CA HIS A 231 -11.52 -0.14 0.07
C HIS A 231 -12.15 0.30 -1.26
N CYS A 232 -12.26 1.61 -1.46
CA CYS A 232 -13.00 2.23 -2.56
C CYS A 232 -12.35 3.57 -2.90
N TYR A 233 -12.23 3.89 -4.20
CA TYR A 233 -11.52 5.09 -4.65
C TYR A 233 -12.50 6.14 -5.20
N GLU A 234 -13.39 5.72 -6.11
CA GLU A 234 -14.18 6.63 -6.94
C GLU A 234 -15.52 7.05 -6.32
N ALA A 235 -16.07 8.16 -6.79
CA ALA A 235 -17.37 8.70 -6.41
C ALA A 235 -18.52 7.70 -6.65
N VAL A 236 -18.42 6.89 -7.72
CA VAL A 236 -19.42 5.87 -8.08
C VAL A 236 -19.40 4.67 -7.12
N ASP A 237 -18.21 4.24 -6.68
CA ASP A 237 -18.07 3.22 -5.63
C ASP A 237 -18.70 3.70 -4.32
N LEU A 238 -18.41 4.95 -3.95
CA LEU A 238 -18.92 5.59 -2.75
C LEU A 238 -20.44 5.75 -2.78
N ASP A 239 -21.05 6.14 -3.90
CA ASP A 239 -22.52 6.17 -4.04
C ASP A 239 -23.12 4.77 -3.92
N GLY A 240 -22.60 3.81 -4.69
CA GLY A 240 -23.09 2.42 -4.71
C GLY A 240 -23.16 1.79 -3.31
N ILE A 241 -22.10 1.94 -2.50
CA ILE A 241 -22.08 1.42 -1.13
C ILE A 241 -22.90 2.29 -0.14
N LEU A 242 -22.97 3.61 -0.33
CA LEU A 242 -23.76 4.51 0.52
C LEU A 242 -25.27 4.40 0.29
N THR A 243 -25.73 3.78 -0.81
CA THR A 243 -27.14 3.35 -0.95
C THR A 243 -27.58 2.46 0.22
N ASN A 244 -26.66 1.62 0.71
CA ASN A 244 -26.77 0.72 1.86
C ASN A 244 -28.07 -0.11 1.89
N GLU A 245 -28.36 -0.80 0.79
CA GLU A 245 -29.51 -1.72 0.63
C GLU A 245 -29.66 -2.67 1.84
N PHE A 246 -28.54 -3.27 2.27
CA PHE A 246 -28.49 -4.27 3.33
C PHE A 246 -28.50 -3.69 4.76
N LYS A 247 -28.39 -2.37 4.90
CA LYS A 247 -28.50 -1.58 6.15
C LYS A 247 -27.48 -1.95 7.24
N PHE A 248 -26.24 -2.29 6.86
CA PHE A 248 -25.14 -2.53 7.81
C PHE A 248 -24.30 -1.27 8.05
N PRO A 249 -23.56 -1.16 9.18
CA PRO A 249 -22.71 -0.01 9.42
C PRO A 249 -21.31 -0.14 8.81
N ILE A 250 -20.77 0.99 8.32
CA ILE A 250 -19.43 1.08 7.75
C ILE A 250 -18.53 1.80 8.77
N ALA A 251 -17.41 1.20 9.17
CA ALA A 251 -16.48 1.87 10.08
C ALA A 251 -15.57 2.88 9.36
N ALA A 252 -15.21 2.59 8.11
CA ALA A 252 -14.24 3.37 7.35
C ALA A 252 -14.36 3.13 5.84
N PHE A 253 -14.15 4.18 5.06
CA PHE A 253 -13.69 4.09 3.68
C PHE A 253 -12.18 4.29 3.63
N HIS A 254 -11.47 3.40 2.95
CA HIS A 254 -10.02 3.41 2.73
C HIS A 254 -9.73 3.93 1.33
N HIS A 255 -8.62 4.68 1.19
CA HIS A 255 -8.24 5.45 0.00
C HIS A 255 -9.18 6.64 -0.18
N ALA A 256 -10.45 6.38 -0.53
CA ALA A 256 -11.51 7.38 -0.58
C ALA A 256 -11.14 8.60 -1.46
N SER A 257 -10.42 8.32 -2.55
CA SER A 257 -9.73 9.25 -3.44
C SER A 257 -10.60 10.40 -3.93
N GLU A 258 -11.84 10.11 -4.34
CA GLU A 258 -12.81 11.11 -4.83
C GLU A 258 -13.80 11.59 -3.75
N ALA A 259 -13.67 11.15 -2.49
CA ALA A 259 -14.62 11.48 -1.42
C ALA A 259 -14.75 12.99 -1.17
N TYR A 260 -13.67 13.74 -1.37
CA TYR A 260 -13.66 15.20 -1.21
C TYR A 260 -14.45 15.95 -2.30
N LEU A 261 -14.88 15.26 -3.36
CA LEU A 261 -15.78 15.77 -4.40
C LEU A 261 -17.25 15.47 -4.06
N VAL A 262 -17.53 14.35 -3.39
CA VAL A 262 -18.90 13.88 -3.07
C VAL A 262 -19.33 14.12 -1.62
N LEU A 263 -18.83 15.21 -1.02
CA LEU A 263 -19.10 15.67 0.35
C LEU A 263 -20.60 15.66 0.72
N ASP A 264 -21.44 16.07 -0.23
CA ASP A 264 -22.88 16.23 -0.06
C ASP A 264 -23.61 14.88 -0.02
N LEU A 265 -23.17 13.92 -0.84
CA LEU A 265 -23.66 12.53 -0.85
C LEU A 265 -23.29 11.85 0.47
N ILE A 266 -22.04 11.99 0.88
CA ILE A 266 -21.52 11.49 2.16
C ILE A 266 -22.40 12.05 3.30
N LYS A 267 -22.54 13.37 3.43
CA LYS A 267 -23.38 14.02 4.46
C LYS A 267 -24.85 13.59 4.41
N LYS A 268 -25.44 13.39 3.23
CA LYS A 268 -26.82 12.87 3.09
C LYS A 268 -26.95 11.44 3.60
N ALA A 269 -25.97 10.57 3.33
CA ALA A 269 -25.95 9.20 3.87
C ALA A 269 -25.76 9.20 5.40
N TRP A 270 -24.92 10.10 5.94
CA TRP A 270 -24.74 10.28 7.39
C TRP A 270 -26.09 10.60 8.07
N VAL A 271 -26.84 11.57 7.53
CA VAL A 271 -28.14 11.98 8.07
C VAL A 271 -29.21 10.90 7.90
N LYS A 272 -29.23 10.18 6.77
CA LYS A 272 -30.26 9.15 6.46
C LYS A 272 -30.20 7.93 7.39
N LEU A 273 -29.05 7.66 8.03
CA LEU A 273 -28.85 6.55 8.97
C LEU A 273 -29.22 6.89 10.43
N LEU A 274 -29.60 8.13 10.73
CA LEU A 274 -29.93 8.59 12.08
C LEU A 274 -31.28 8.12 12.72
N PRO A 275 -32.31 7.55 12.04
CA PRO A 275 -33.58 7.26 12.71
C PRO A 275 -33.55 6.03 13.64
N SER A 276 -32.39 5.40 13.83
CA SER A 276 -32.17 4.39 14.87
C SER A 276 -31.13 4.89 15.89
N PRO A 277 -31.45 4.93 17.19
CA PRO A 277 -30.50 5.35 18.23
C PRO A 277 -29.31 4.38 18.39
N PHE A 278 -29.37 3.20 17.76
CA PHE A 278 -28.25 2.24 17.73
C PHE A 278 -27.34 2.41 16.50
N LEU A 279 -27.80 3.11 15.46
CA LEU A 279 -27.08 3.33 14.19
C LEU A 279 -26.48 4.75 14.10
N GLN A 280 -26.51 5.49 15.20
CA GLN A 280 -26.19 6.92 15.27
C GLN A 280 -24.69 7.26 15.24
N ARG A 281 -23.81 6.26 15.09
CA ARG A 281 -22.33 6.38 15.04
C ARG A 281 -21.73 5.75 13.77
N THR A 282 -22.57 5.55 12.76
CA THR A 282 -22.28 4.65 11.64
C THR A 282 -21.48 5.29 10.52
N LEU A 283 -21.35 6.61 10.48
CA LEU A 283 -20.52 7.30 9.51
C LEU A 283 -19.91 8.54 10.16
N GLU A 284 -18.68 8.39 10.66
CA GLU A 284 -17.92 9.46 11.30
C GLU A 284 -16.59 9.75 10.56
N GLN A 285 -15.95 8.74 9.94
CA GLN A 285 -14.50 8.78 9.68
C GLN A 285 -14.10 8.18 8.32
N MET A 286 -13.15 8.81 7.63
CA MET A 286 -12.61 8.40 6.32
C MET A 286 -11.08 8.24 6.39
N PHE A 287 -10.56 7.12 5.88
CA PHE A 287 -9.13 6.78 5.84
C PHE A 287 -8.57 7.18 4.49
N ILE A 288 -8.08 8.41 4.42
CA ILE A 288 -7.55 9.00 3.20
C ILE A 288 -6.13 8.51 3.00
N ASN A 289 -5.82 7.96 1.82
CA ASN A 289 -4.44 7.86 1.37
C ASN A 289 -4.02 9.25 0.89
N CYS A 290 -3.34 10.03 1.73
CA CYS A 290 -3.07 11.44 1.43
C CYS A 290 -1.98 11.67 0.36
N TRP A 291 -1.40 10.61 -0.23
CA TRP A 291 -0.11 10.70 -0.91
C TRP A 291 0.05 9.81 -2.16
N VAL A 292 0.11 8.48 -2.00
CA VAL A 292 0.31 7.54 -3.13
C VAL A 292 -1.03 7.12 -3.70
N ASP A 293 -1.57 7.95 -4.59
CA ASP A 293 -2.95 7.79 -5.07
C ASP A 293 -3.17 8.42 -6.46
N ARG A 294 -2.17 8.44 -7.36
CA ARG A 294 -2.34 8.73 -8.81
C ARG A 294 -1.75 7.68 -9.75
N TYR A 295 -1.07 6.67 -9.20
CA TYR A 295 -0.49 5.54 -9.93
C TYR A 295 -1.52 4.57 -10.56
N LYS A 296 -2.83 4.78 -10.33
CA LYS A 296 -3.95 3.99 -10.87
C LYS A 296 -5.02 4.88 -11.51
N ARG A 297 -5.76 4.32 -12.48
CA ARG A 297 -6.95 4.93 -13.10
C ARG A 297 -7.99 5.35 -12.05
N GLU A 298 -8.40 4.42 -11.20
CA GLU A 298 -9.40 4.63 -10.14
C GLU A 298 -9.00 5.69 -9.10
N ALA A 299 -7.69 5.96 -8.96
CA ALA A 299 -7.17 6.94 -8.01
C ALA A 299 -6.87 8.31 -8.67
N PHE A 300 -6.86 8.44 -10.00
CA PHE A 300 -6.25 9.56 -10.73
C PHE A 300 -6.71 10.97 -10.31
N ARG A 301 -7.97 11.13 -9.85
CA ARG A 301 -8.53 12.39 -9.31
C ARG A 301 -8.14 12.72 -7.87
N SER A 302 -7.36 11.89 -7.17
CA SER A 302 -6.94 12.17 -5.78
C SER A 302 -6.27 13.52 -5.65
N SER A 303 -6.43 14.19 -4.50
CA SER A 303 -5.75 15.46 -4.22
C SER A 303 -5.00 15.44 -2.90
N GLU A 304 -3.82 16.07 -2.92
CA GLU A 304 -2.99 16.41 -1.79
C GLU A 304 -3.77 17.21 -0.71
N PHE A 305 -4.79 17.97 -1.13
CA PHE A 305 -5.66 18.76 -0.25
C PHE A 305 -6.90 18.02 0.26
N ALA A 306 -7.14 16.77 -0.16
CA ALA A 306 -8.35 16.02 0.16
C ALA A 306 -8.56 15.92 1.69
N ALA A 307 -7.50 15.69 2.45
CA ALA A 307 -7.53 15.69 3.92
C ALA A 307 -8.03 17.03 4.50
N SER A 308 -7.54 18.16 3.99
CA SER A 308 -7.98 19.49 4.41
C SER A 308 -9.44 19.77 4.04
N ILE A 309 -9.87 19.39 2.82
CA ILE A 309 -11.24 19.60 2.32
C ILE A 309 -12.27 18.75 3.07
N LEU A 310 -11.92 17.50 3.40
CA LEU A 310 -12.76 16.58 4.17
C LEU A 310 -12.84 16.99 5.65
N ALA A 311 -11.74 17.51 6.22
CA ALA A 311 -11.70 18.10 7.56
C ALA A 311 -12.56 19.36 7.69
N ASP A 312 -12.43 20.34 6.78
CA ASP A 312 -13.26 21.56 6.74
C ASP A 312 -14.76 21.22 6.62
N SER A 313 -15.07 20.11 5.97
CA SER A 313 -16.43 19.59 5.83
C SER A 313 -17.01 18.97 7.11
N GLY A 314 -16.25 18.91 8.20
CA GLY A 314 -16.66 18.32 9.47
C GLY A 314 -16.54 16.80 9.51
N LEU A 315 -15.78 16.19 8.59
CA LEU A 315 -15.61 14.74 8.52
C LEU A 315 -14.25 14.35 9.16
N HIS A 316 -14.20 13.27 9.94
CA HIS A 316 -12.96 12.88 10.59
C HIS A 316 -12.00 12.19 9.59
N VAL A 317 -10.75 12.66 9.57
CA VAL A 317 -9.68 12.12 8.73
C VAL A 317 -8.81 11.16 9.51
N VAL A 318 -8.53 9.99 8.94
CA VAL A 318 -7.46 9.08 9.34
C VAL A 318 -6.42 9.00 8.23
N ILE A 319 -5.15 9.05 8.61
CA ILE A 319 -4.00 8.82 7.72
C ILE A 319 -3.51 7.38 7.92
N LYS A 320 -3.14 6.69 6.83
CA LYS A 320 -2.57 5.32 6.87
C LYS A 320 -1.41 5.18 5.90
N SER A 321 -0.46 4.31 6.22
CA SER A 321 0.63 3.89 5.31
C SER A 321 0.20 2.82 4.29
N ASP A 322 -0.86 2.06 4.60
CA ASP A 322 -1.28 0.89 3.80
C ASP A 322 -0.15 -0.15 3.61
N HIS A 323 0.65 -0.33 4.67
CA HIS A 323 1.85 -1.18 4.68
C HIS A 323 1.60 -2.59 4.10
N PRO A 324 2.44 -3.07 3.17
CA PRO A 324 3.75 -2.54 2.77
C PRO A 324 3.76 -1.48 1.64
N VAL A 325 2.63 -0.92 1.19
CA VAL A 325 2.62 0.06 0.06
C VAL A 325 3.39 1.36 0.39
N LEU A 326 3.41 1.72 1.68
CA LEU A 326 4.40 2.59 2.32
C LEU A 326 4.90 1.90 3.60
N ASP A 327 6.17 2.15 3.96
CA ASP A 327 6.74 1.73 5.25
C ASP A 327 5.99 2.39 6.43
N SER A 328 5.45 1.57 7.34
CA SER A 328 4.68 2.01 8.51
C SER A 328 5.49 2.81 9.54
N ARG A 329 6.83 2.71 9.51
CA ARG A 329 7.74 3.61 10.24
C ARG A 329 7.49 5.08 9.89
N HIS A 330 7.04 5.37 8.67
CA HIS A 330 6.84 6.73 8.17
C HIS A 330 5.38 7.20 8.23
N LEU A 331 4.53 6.57 9.05
CA LEU A 331 3.13 7.00 9.22
C LEU A 331 3.00 8.47 9.67
N LEU A 332 3.92 8.96 10.51
CA LEU A 332 3.91 10.37 10.93
C LEU A 332 4.31 11.32 9.80
N TRP A 333 5.18 10.90 8.88
CA TRP A 333 5.59 11.68 7.71
C TRP A 333 4.40 11.93 6.75
N GLU A 334 3.48 10.98 6.62
CA GLU A 334 2.21 11.19 5.90
C GLU A 334 1.38 12.30 6.57
N ALA A 335 1.34 12.37 7.90
CA ALA A 335 0.66 13.45 8.64
C ALA A 335 1.42 14.79 8.60
N GLN A 336 2.76 14.79 8.57
CA GLN A 336 3.59 15.99 8.34
C GLN A 336 3.29 16.62 6.97
N GLN A 337 3.09 15.80 5.94
CA GLN A 337 2.75 16.28 4.61
C GLN A 337 1.27 16.69 4.48
N ALA A 338 0.34 16.00 5.14
CA ALA A 338 -1.04 16.47 5.24
C ALA A 338 -1.12 17.86 5.91
N TYR A 339 -0.32 18.09 6.96
CA TYR A 339 -0.16 19.42 7.58
C TYR A 339 0.40 20.47 6.60
N CYS A 340 1.41 20.09 5.81
CA CYS A 340 1.96 20.94 4.75
C CYS A 340 0.91 21.32 3.68
N TYR A 341 0.00 20.41 3.33
CA TYR A 341 -1.14 20.64 2.44
C TYR A 341 -2.42 21.06 3.19
N CYS A 342 -2.26 21.97 4.15
CA CYS A 342 -3.33 22.71 4.84
C CYS A 342 -4.28 21.91 5.76
N LEU A 343 -3.93 20.70 6.22
CA LEU A 343 -4.66 20.05 7.32
C LEU A 343 -4.30 20.74 8.66
N PRO A 344 -5.27 21.18 9.50
CA PRO A 344 -4.96 21.82 10.79
C PRO A 344 -4.13 20.94 11.73
N VAL A 345 -3.22 21.57 12.52
CA VAL A 345 -2.26 20.92 13.45
C VAL A 345 -2.90 19.83 14.32
N ASN A 346 -4.02 20.15 14.96
CA ASN A 346 -4.75 19.23 15.83
C ASN A 346 -5.33 18.05 15.05
N LEU A 347 -5.81 18.28 13.82
CA LEU A 347 -6.38 17.23 12.98
C LEU A 347 -5.27 16.32 12.42
N ALA A 348 -4.13 16.87 11.99
CA ALA A 348 -2.96 16.10 11.59
C ALA A 348 -2.48 15.14 12.70
N LEU A 349 -2.32 15.63 13.94
CA LEU A 349 -1.93 14.79 15.07
C LEU A 349 -3.00 13.76 15.47
N THR A 350 -4.28 14.13 15.50
CA THR A 350 -5.37 13.18 15.84
C THR A 350 -5.58 12.10 14.77
N SER A 351 -5.32 12.41 13.49
CA SER A 351 -5.51 11.49 12.36
C SER A 351 -4.63 10.23 12.39
N VAL A 352 -3.57 10.24 13.20
CA VAL A 352 -2.69 9.09 13.48
C VAL A 352 -2.73 8.61 14.94
N THR A 353 -3.61 9.19 15.78
CA THR A 353 -3.73 8.84 17.21
C THR A 353 -5.18 8.57 17.64
N SER A 354 -5.92 9.56 18.12
CA SER A 354 -7.27 9.37 18.69
C SER A 354 -8.32 8.97 17.66
N THR A 355 -8.19 9.46 16.43
CA THR A 355 -9.16 9.20 15.35
C THR A 355 -9.14 7.72 14.96
N PRO A 356 -8.02 7.11 14.50
CA PRO A 356 -7.99 5.67 14.20
C PRO A 356 -8.36 4.77 15.39
N ALA A 357 -7.95 5.14 16.62
CA ALA A 357 -8.38 4.43 17.83
C ALA A 357 -9.91 4.40 17.99
N THR A 358 -10.58 5.52 17.73
CA THR A 358 -12.05 5.63 17.80
C THR A 358 -12.74 4.77 16.73
N VAL A 359 -12.22 4.75 15.50
CA VAL A 359 -12.73 3.88 14.41
C VAL A 359 -12.78 2.43 14.86
N MET A 360 -11.65 1.92 15.36
CA MET A 360 -11.48 0.54 15.82
C MET A 360 -12.36 0.19 17.03
N GLY A 361 -12.97 1.18 17.68
CA GLY A 361 -13.68 1.05 18.96
C GLY A 361 -12.74 1.04 20.18
N LEU A 362 -11.44 1.20 19.96
CA LEU A 362 -10.38 1.14 20.98
C LEU A 362 -10.04 2.51 21.59
N GLY A 363 -10.72 3.59 21.18
CA GLY A 363 -10.59 4.94 21.75
C GLY A 363 -10.98 5.08 23.24
N HIS A 364 -11.34 3.97 23.89
CA HIS A 364 -11.50 3.87 25.35
C HIS A 364 -10.19 3.44 26.07
N ARG A 365 -9.15 3.05 25.31
CA ARG A 365 -7.82 2.60 25.78
C ARG A 365 -6.66 3.24 25.03
N LEU A 366 -6.83 3.59 23.75
CA LEU A 366 -5.76 4.06 22.86
C LEU A 366 -5.99 5.50 22.39
N GLY A 367 -4.91 6.14 21.90
CA GLY A 367 -4.96 7.41 21.18
C GLY A 367 -5.11 8.68 22.02
N HIS A 368 -5.10 8.57 23.36
CA HIS A 368 -5.10 9.73 24.27
C HIS A 368 -4.14 9.51 25.44
N LEU A 369 -3.33 10.53 25.74
CA LEU A 369 -2.52 10.58 26.96
C LEU A 369 -3.40 11.04 28.15
N LYS A 370 -4.12 10.09 28.76
CA LYS A 370 -5.05 10.33 29.88
C LYS A 370 -4.97 9.17 30.90
N PRO A 371 -5.28 9.40 32.19
CA PRO A 371 -5.40 8.31 33.16
C PRO A 371 -6.41 7.24 32.72
N GLY A 372 -6.06 5.96 32.90
CA GLY A 372 -6.89 4.82 32.50
C GLY A 372 -6.72 4.34 31.05
N TYR A 373 -5.88 5.00 30.25
CA TYR A 373 -5.49 4.56 28.91
C TYR A 373 -4.23 3.69 28.96
N ASP A 374 -3.99 2.90 27.92
CA ASP A 374 -2.75 2.13 27.76
C ASP A 374 -1.55 3.10 27.71
N ALA A 375 -0.43 2.73 28.33
CA ALA A 375 0.78 3.55 28.38
C ALA A 375 1.62 3.47 27.08
N ASP A 376 0.97 3.78 25.97
CA ASP A 376 1.57 3.91 24.63
C ASP A 376 2.02 5.37 24.43
N ILE A 377 3.33 5.63 24.51
CA ILE A 377 3.90 6.99 24.57
C ILE A 377 5.14 7.05 23.66
N VAL A 378 5.27 8.12 22.89
CA VAL A 378 6.48 8.42 22.11
C VAL A 378 7.09 9.74 22.57
N ILE A 379 8.37 9.71 22.89
CA ILE A 379 9.19 10.92 23.12
C ILE A 379 9.89 11.23 21.79
N TRP A 380 9.71 12.44 21.28
CA TRP A 380 10.28 12.89 19.99
C TRP A 380 11.52 13.76 20.19
N ASP A 381 12.38 13.82 19.18
CA ASP A 381 13.56 14.69 19.20
C ASP A 381 13.25 16.16 18.89
N SER A 382 12.14 16.38 18.18
CA SER A 382 11.61 17.63 17.66
C SER A 382 10.07 17.57 17.63
N HIS A 383 9.39 18.66 17.29
CA HIS A 383 7.93 18.65 17.23
C HIS A 383 7.44 17.65 16.15
N PRO A 384 6.46 16.76 16.43
CA PRO A 384 6.12 15.63 15.53
C PRO A 384 5.74 16.02 14.09
N LEU A 385 5.28 17.25 13.87
CA LEU A 385 4.94 17.74 12.52
C LEU A 385 6.15 18.29 11.72
N PHE A 386 7.38 18.31 12.25
CA PHE A 386 8.57 18.66 11.46
C PHE A 386 9.05 17.49 10.59
N ILE A 387 9.37 17.80 9.33
CA ILE A 387 10.07 16.89 8.42
C ILE A 387 11.37 16.40 9.06
N GLY A 388 11.58 15.09 9.06
CA GLY A 388 12.75 14.44 9.66
C GLY A 388 12.65 14.22 11.17
N ALA A 389 11.52 14.51 11.84
CA ALA A 389 11.35 14.24 13.28
C ALA A 389 11.50 12.74 13.61
N THR A 390 12.24 12.40 14.66
CA THR A 390 12.53 10.99 15.05
C THR A 390 12.24 10.71 16.53
N PRO A 391 11.86 9.48 16.91
CA PRO A 391 11.66 9.10 18.31
C PRO A 391 12.97 9.02 19.11
N LYS A 392 13.04 9.75 20.24
CA LYS A 392 14.04 9.54 21.30
C LYS A 392 13.78 8.27 22.12
N GLN A 393 12.50 7.89 22.30
CA GLN A 393 12.09 6.63 22.92
C GLN A 393 10.63 6.31 22.60
N VAL A 394 10.28 5.02 22.54
CA VAL A 394 8.91 4.52 22.38
C VAL A 394 8.55 3.58 23.52
N TYR A 395 7.41 3.81 24.13
CA TYR A 395 6.81 2.99 25.17
C TYR A 395 5.54 2.34 24.60
N ILE A 396 5.36 1.04 24.83
CA ILE A 396 4.14 0.30 24.48
C ILE A 396 3.72 -0.48 25.71
N ASP A 397 2.49 -0.26 26.19
CA ASP A 397 2.01 -0.71 27.50
C ASP A 397 3.00 -0.36 28.66
N GLY A 398 3.68 0.79 28.55
CA GLY A 398 4.69 1.26 29.51
C GLY A 398 6.08 0.65 29.37
N ILE A 399 6.27 -0.32 28.48
CA ILE A 399 7.55 -1.01 28.25
C ILE A 399 8.36 -0.23 27.22
N THR A 400 9.60 0.15 27.54
CA THR A 400 10.57 0.75 26.59
C THR A 400 10.87 -0.20 25.43
N GLN A 401 10.81 0.28 24.20
CA GLN A 401 11.06 -0.54 23.00
C GLN A 401 12.43 -0.27 22.37
N LEU A 402 12.93 0.96 22.40
CA LEU A 402 14.23 1.30 21.82
C LEU A 402 15.33 1.10 22.86
N SER A 403 16.23 0.15 22.62
CA SER A 403 17.27 -0.26 23.57
C SER A 403 18.44 0.71 23.66
N ASN A 404 18.92 1.21 22.52
CA ASN A 404 19.98 2.21 22.40
C ASN A 404 19.73 3.12 21.20
N PRO A 405 18.70 3.99 21.25
CA PRO A 405 18.35 4.88 20.14
C PRO A 405 19.45 5.93 19.91
N HIS A 406 19.83 6.15 18.64
CA HIS A 406 20.61 7.34 18.29
C HIS A 406 19.69 8.57 18.29
N ILE A 407 20.18 9.65 18.90
CA ILE A 407 19.45 10.91 19.07
C ILE A 407 20.26 12.01 18.40
N ILE A 408 19.59 12.81 17.56
CA ILE A 408 20.16 14.02 16.97
C ILE A 408 19.67 15.23 17.76
N ASP A 409 20.59 16.04 18.27
CA ASP A 409 20.27 17.29 18.95
C ASP A 409 19.97 18.41 17.93
N LYS A 410 18.73 18.43 17.45
CA LYS A 410 18.24 19.45 16.51
C LYS A 410 18.12 20.83 17.16
N PRO A 411 18.35 21.93 16.41
CA PRO A 411 18.19 23.30 16.91
C PRO A 411 16.81 23.59 17.51
N ALA A 412 16.74 24.53 18.47
CA ALA A 412 15.50 24.85 19.20
C ALA A 412 14.29 25.20 18.31
N ALA A 413 14.51 25.75 17.12
CA ALA A 413 13.45 26.03 16.14
C ALA A 413 12.67 24.78 15.69
N PHE A 414 13.25 23.58 15.81
CA PHE A 414 12.58 22.31 15.53
C PHE A 414 11.62 21.87 16.66
N GLN A 415 11.54 22.59 17.78
CA GLN A 415 10.59 22.32 18.87
C GLN A 415 9.26 23.08 18.71
N GLU A 416 9.21 24.06 17.80
CA GLU A 416 8.00 24.84 17.49
C GLU A 416 7.16 24.19 16.38
N LEU A 417 6.15 24.89 15.85
CA LEU A 417 5.39 24.44 14.69
C LEU A 417 6.12 24.79 13.38
N PRO A 418 6.18 23.87 12.39
CA PRO A 418 6.76 24.18 11.09
C PRO A 418 5.98 25.27 10.36
N LYS A 419 6.68 26.20 9.71
CA LYS A 419 6.06 27.16 8.79
C LYS A 419 5.76 26.49 7.46
N VAL A 420 4.48 26.38 7.11
CA VAL A 420 3.99 25.78 5.86
C VAL A 420 3.55 26.86 4.87
N PRO A 421 3.60 26.61 3.54
CA PRO A 421 3.06 27.54 2.55
C PRO A 421 1.54 27.67 2.65
N ASN A 422 0.99 28.78 2.15
CA ASN A 422 -0.44 28.88 1.86
C ASN A 422 -0.74 28.22 0.50
N PHE A 423 -1.75 27.36 0.45
CA PHE A 423 -2.22 26.68 -0.76
C PHE A 423 -3.75 26.82 -0.94
N ASP A 424 -4.37 27.87 -0.40
CA ASP A 424 -5.83 28.01 -0.42
C ASP A 424 -6.39 28.04 -1.85
N LYS A 425 -5.67 28.69 -2.77
CA LYS A 425 -6.02 28.76 -4.20
C LYS A 425 -5.91 27.39 -4.89
N GLU A 426 -4.87 26.62 -4.58
CA GLU A 426 -4.70 25.25 -5.09
C GLU A 426 -5.78 24.30 -4.55
N LYS A 427 -6.16 24.45 -3.28
CA LYS A 427 -7.23 23.71 -2.61
C LYS A 427 -8.60 24.02 -3.21
N GLU A 428 -8.93 25.30 -3.43
CA GLU A 428 -10.12 25.72 -4.18
C GLU A 428 -10.12 25.17 -5.61
N ALA A 429 -8.98 25.24 -6.30
CA ALA A 429 -8.84 24.72 -7.66
C ALA A 429 -8.99 23.19 -7.73
N ALA A 430 -8.55 22.45 -6.70
CA ALA A 430 -8.73 21.00 -6.63
C ALA A 430 -10.21 20.60 -6.56
N VAL A 431 -11.04 21.32 -5.80
CA VAL A 431 -12.49 21.08 -5.78
C VAL A 431 -13.14 21.55 -7.09
N LYS A 432 -12.83 22.77 -7.55
CA LYS A 432 -13.43 23.40 -8.74
C LYS A 432 -13.26 22.59 -10.03
N TRP A 433 -12.18 21.82 -10.13
CA TRP A 433 -11.81 21.06 -11.33
C TRP A 433 -11.76 19.55 -11.08
N GLU A 434 -12.52 19.03 -10.11
CA GLU A 434 -12.66 17.59 -9.86
C GLU A 434 -11.31 16.86 -9.74
N GLY A 435 -10.38 17.39 -8.94
CA GLY A 435 -9.03 16.83 -8.76
C GLY A 435 -8.09 16.96 -9.94
N LEU A 436 -8.57 17.49 -11.06
CA LEU A 436 -7.85 17.72 -12.30
C LEU A 436 -7.73 19.21 -12.65
N PRO A 437 -7.30 20.12 -11.73
CA PRO A 437 -7.04 21.52 -12.09
C PRO A 437 -6.07 21.61 -13.26
N PRO A 438 -6.31 22.54 -14.21
CA PRO A 438 -5.51 22.68 -15.42
C PRO A 438 -4.09 23.02 -15.03
N LEU A 439 -3.17 22.10 -15.34
CA LEU A 439 -1.75 22.31 -15.16
C LEU A 439 -1.20 22.87 -16.47
N VAL A 440 -0.72 24.11 -16.44
CA VAL A 440 0.06 24.70 -17.52
C VAL A 440 1.51 24.78 -17.07
N SER A 441 2.43 24.26 -17.88
CA SER A 441 3.78 24.84 -17.90
C SER A 441 3.63 26.27 -18.39
N VAL A 442 4.15 27.24 -17.64
CA VAL A 442 4.19 28.63 -18.12
C VAL A 442 4.94 28.64 -19.43
N GLU A 443 4.34 29.23 -20.47
CA GLU A 443 4.91 29.43 -21.80
C GLU A 443 6.01 30.50 -21.75
N SER A 444 7.03 30.18 -20.95
CA SER A 444 8.36 30.73 -21.02
C SER A 444 9.00 30.20 -22.30
N ASP A 445 8.67 30.87 -23.41
CA ASP A 445 9.62 30.99 -24.50
C ASP A 445 10.98 31.30 -23.88
N ILE A 446 11.94 30.39 -24.05
CA ILE A 446 13.31 30.59 -23.57
C ILE A 446 14.03 31.46 -24.59
N GLU A 447 13.50 32.67 -24.78
CA GLU A 447 14.35 33.84 -24.89
C GLU A 447 15.36 33.76 -23.73
N ILE A 448 16.63 33.95 -24.06
CA ILE A 448 17.63 34.16 -23.03
C ILE A 448 17.48 35.63 -22.65
N TYR A 449 16.50 35.91 -21.78
CA TYR A 449 16.35 37.21 -21.13
C TYR A 449 17.73 37.59 -20.60
N LYS A 450 18.33 38.63 -21.21
CA LYS A 450 19.72 39.03 -20.93
C LYS A 450 19.93 39.26 -19.45
N ASN A 451 18.93 39.87 -18.81
CA ASN A 451 18.81 40.05 -17.38
C ASN A 451 17.44 39.51 -16.96
N VAL A 452 17.37 38.67 -15.92
CA VAL A 452 16.16 38.47 -15.12
C VAL A 452 16.36 39.14 -13.77
N VAL A 453 15.33 39.85 -13.33
CA VAL A 453 15.23 40.46 -12.00
C VAL A 453 14.36 39.57 -11.15
N PHE A 454 14.89 39.11 -10.03
CA PHE A 454 14.14 38.50 -8.94
C PHE A 454 13.91 39.55 -7.85
N GLU A 455 12.70 39.58 -7.28
CA GLU A 455 12.33 40.45 -6.16
C GLU A 455 11.96 39.60 -4.93
N SER A 456 12.03 40.18 -3.73
CA SER A 456 11.81 39.50 -2.42
C SER A 456 12.75 38.30 -2.16
N VAL A 457 14.02 38.38 -2.60
CA VAL A 457 14.98 37.27 -2.53
C VAL A 457 15.74 37.20 -1.21
N GLY A 458 15.22 36.42 -0.25
CA GLY A 458 15.87 36.22 1.06
C GLY A 458 17.18 35.42 1.05
N SER A 459 17.55 34.70 -0.03
CA SER A 459 18.89 34.08 -0.19
C SER A 459 19.11 33.56 -1.62
N VAL A 460 20.35 33.57 -2.10
CA VAL A 460 20.77 33.00 -3.40
C VAL A 460 21.86 31.94 -3.20
N TRP A 461 21.80 30.86 -3.99
CA TRP A 461 22.74 29.74 -3.95
C TRP A 461 23.12 29.33 -5.38
N SER A 462 24.39 29.03 -5.64
CA SER A 462 24.89 28.62 -6.97
C SER A 462 26.12 27.72 -6.88
N ALA A 463 26.24 26.79 -7.82
CA ALA A 463 27.41 25.92 -8.01
C ALA A 463 28.47 26.52 -8.97
N GLY A 464 28.48 27.84 -9.15
CA GLY A 464 29.40 28.58 -10.01
C GLY A 464 29.23 30.09 -9.88
N GLU A 465 30.08 30.88 -10.57
CA GLU A 465 30.08 32.33 -10.48
C GLU A 465 28.72 32.96 -10.82
N ILE A 466 28.17 33.75 -9.88
CA ILE A 466 27.11 34.73 -10.17
C ILE A 466 27.79 36.10 -10.25
N LYS A 467 27.53 36.84 -11.33
CA LYS A 467 27.77 38.30 -11.36
C LYS A 467 26.51 39.02 -10.91
N THR A 468 26.44 39.33 -9.62
CA THR A 468 25.39 40.19 -9.04
C THR A 468 25.67 41.66 -9.36
N LEU A 469 24.78 42.30 -10.12
CA LEU A 469 24.88 43.71 -10.49
C LEU A 469 24.26 44.64 -9.42
N GLY A 470 24.83 44.61 -8.21
CA GLY A 470 24.36 45.36 -7.04
C GLY A 470 23.13 44.74 -6.37
N GLY A 471 22.77 45.13 -5.14
CA GLY A 471 23.46 46.10 -4.25
C GLY A 471 23.14 45.83 -2.77
N GLU A 472 23.76 46.58 -1.85
CA GLU A 472 23.69 46.37 -0.39
C GLU A 472 22.35 46.81 0.27
N LYS A 473 21.24 46.67 -0.46
CA LYS A 473 19.88 46.79 0.07
C LYS A 473 18.98 45.76 -0.58
N ASP A 474 18.66 44.76 0.23
CA ASP A 474 17.46 43.90 0.31
C ASP A 474 16.68 43.57 -0.98
N ASP A 475 16.28 42.30 -1.04
CA ASP A 475 15.25 41.73 -1.89
C ASP A 475 15.47 41.64 -3.42
N VAL A 476 16.32 42.45 -4.06
CA VAL A 476 16.47 42.44 -5.53
C VAL A 476 17.76 41.76 -6.02
N VAL A 477 17.63 40.78 -6.92
CA VAL A 477 18.76 40.05 -7.53
C VAL A 477 18.64 40.03 -9.05
N VAL A 478 19.63 40.60 -9.74
CA VAL A 478 19.72 40.61 -11.21
C VAL A 478 20.74 39.57 -11.70
N VAL A 479 20.31 38.69 -12.61
CA VAL A 479 21.16 37.66 -13.22
C VAL A 479 21.45 37.99 -14.69
N GLU A 480 22.65 38.48 -14.98
CA GLU A 480 23.08 38.84 -16.36
C GLU A 480 23.72 37.67 -17.11
N ASN A 481 23.27 37.41 -18.35
CA ASN A 481 23.72 36.36 -19.29
C ASN A 481 23.75 34.92 -18.72
N GLY A 482 23.19 34.71 -17.53
CA GLY A 482 23.23 33.43 -16.84
C GLY A 482 22.41 32.35 -17.55
N ARG A 483 23.00 31.17 -17.76
CA ARG A 483 22.20 29.96 -18.01
C ARG A 483 21.40 29.67 -16.75
N TYR A 484 20.09 29.89 -16.79
CA TYR A 484 19.19 29.70 -15.64
C TYR A 484 19.25 28.27 -15.08
N LEU A 485 20.12 28.08 -14.08
CA LEU A 485 20.15 26.94 -13.17
C LEU A 485 19.32 27.25 -11.92
N PHE A 486 18.13 27.81 -12.15
CA PHE A 486 17.02 27.81 -11.20
C PHE A 486 16.89 26.37 -10.69
N CYS A 487 17.24 26.13 -9.40
CA CYS A 487 17.64 24.84 -8.83
C CYS A 487 17.16 23.67 -9.69
N ARG A 488 18.02 23.25 -10.64
CA ARG A 488 17.52 22.53 -11.81
C ARG A 488 17.43 21.05 -11.45
N LEU A 489 16.45 20.78 -10.59
CA LEU A 489 16.34 19.51 -9.92
C LEU A 489 16.11 18.44 -11.00
N GLY A 490 16.79 17.33 -10.81
CA GLY A 490 16.80 16.14 -11.64
C GLY A 490 16.65 14.94 -10.72
N LEU A 491 15.91 13.95 -11.21
CA LEU A 491 15.79 12.64 -10.59
C LEU A 491 15.86 11.61 -11.73
N GLU A 492 16.27 10.38 -11.41
CA GLU A 492 15.89 9.24 -12.23
C GLU A 492 14.45 8.83 -11.85
N VAL A 493 13.55 8.81 -12.84
CA VAL A 493 12.09 8.73 -12.69
C VAL A 493 11.45 7.94 -13.82
N TRP A 494 10.18 7.56 -13.65
CA TRP A 494 9.37 6.84 -14.63
C TRP A 494 8.32 7.73 -15.35
N LEU A 495 8.59 9.04 -15.49
CA LEU A 495 7.66 10.06 -16.02
C LEU A 495 7.23 9.90 -17.51
N CYS A 496 7.58 8.81 -18.19
CA CYS A 496 7.15 8.53 -19.57
C CYS A 496 5.67 8.10 -19.73
N ASN A 497 4.93 7.92 -18.63
CA ASN A 497 3.55 7.44 -18.63
C ASN A 497 2.62 8.46 -17.95
N GLU A 498 1.32 8.45 -18.27
CA GLU A 498 0.32 9.24 -17.53
C GLU A 498 -0.16 8.55 -16.25
N ILE A 499 -0.27 7.20 -16.24
CA ILE A 499 -0.77 6.42 -15.10
C ILE A 499 -0.01 5.09 -14.97
N ASP A 500 0.79 4.93 -13.92
CA ASP A 500 1.73 3.80 -13.74
C ASP A 500 1.13 2.38 -13.79
N GLN A 501 -0.18 2.20 -13.55
CA GLN A 501 -0.88 0.91 -13.64
C GLN A 501 -1.95 0.82 -14.75
N GLU A 502 -2.07 1.80 -15.65
CA GLU A 502 -2.98 1.72 -16.81
C GLU A 502 -2.19 1.43 -18.10
N PRO A 503 -2.25 0.21 -18.66
CA PRO A 503 -1.49 -0.18 -19.84
C PRO A 503 -1.69 0.74 -21.06
N LEU A 504 -2.87 1.34 -21.21
CA LEU A 504 -3.16 2.25 -22.34
C LEU A 504 -2.45 3.61 -22.24
N THR A 505 -1.86 3.95 -21.09
CA THR A 505 -1.04 5.16 -20.91
C THR A 505 0.46 4.91 -21.05
N LYS A 506 0.87 3.69 -21.39
CA LYS A 506 2.26 3.24 -21.43
C LYS A 506 2.77 2.96 -22.84
N ASP A 507 4.11 2.91 -22.91
CA ASP A 507 4.95 2.40 -24.01
C ASP A 507 4.75 0.89 -24.34
N GLY A 508 3.86 0.19 -23.62
CA GLY A 508 3.70 -1.25 -23.76
C GLY A 508 4.88 -2.05 -23.22
N ARG A 509 5.29 -3.10 -23.94
CA ARG A 509 6.40 -3.98 -23.56
C ARG A 509 7.67 -3.63 -24.33
N VAL A 510 8.68 -3.11 -23.64
CA VAL A 510 10.06 -3.03 -24.15
C VAL A 510 10.62 -4.45 -24.30
N PHE A 511 11.18 -4.75 -25.48
CA PHE A 511 11.78 -6.05 -25.80
C PHE A 511 13.25 -6.15 -25.38
N ASP A 512 13.65 -7.27 -24.78
CA ASP A 512 15.03 -7.47 -24.35
C ASP A 512 15.92 -7.85 -25.56
N ALA A 513 16.78 -6.90 -25.95
CA ALA A 513 17.68 -7.04 -27.10
C ALA A 513 18.65 -8.23 -26.97
N LEU A 514 18.93 -8.71 -25.75
CA LEU A 514 19.85 -9.82 -25.49
C LEU A 514 19.15 -11.19 -25.55
N ARG A 515 17.81 -11.21 -25.49
CA ARG A 515 16.97 -12.40 -25.74
C ARG A 515 16.67 -12.63 -27.22
N GLY A 516 17.08 -11.69 -28.09
CA GLY A 516 16.75 -11.70 -29.52
C GLY A 516 15.30 -11.31 -29.83
N GLU A 517 14.54 -10.83 -28.85
CA GLU A 517 13.12 -10.46 -29.02
C GLU A 517 12.95 -9.31 -30.03
N SER A 518 13.83 -8.31 -29.98
CA SER A 518 13.82 -7.18 -30.92
C SER A 518 14.07 -7.59 -32.38
N LYS A 519 14.82 -8.69 -32.62
CA LYS A 519 15.09 -9.21 -33.96
C LYS A 519 13.82 -9.67 -34.68
N ALA A 520 12.86 -10.22 -33.92
CA ALA A 520 11.59 -10.72 -34.45
C ALA A 520 10.60 -9.59 -34.83
N VAL A 521 10.85 -8.35 -34.41
CA VAL A 521 9.93 -7.21 -34.56
C VAL A 521 10.51 -6.12 -35.46
N ALA A 522 11.75 -5.68 -35.21
CA ALA A 522 12.36 -4.54 -35.90
C ALA A 522 13.35 -4.92 -37.02
N GLY A 523 13.75 -6.19 -37.12
CA GLY A 523 14.61 -6.68 -38.20
C GLY A 523 16.09 -6.30 -38.06
N GLY A 524 16.75 -6.73 -36.98
CA GLY A 524 18.20 -6.54 -36.80
C GLY A 524 18.78 -7.35 -35.64
N ASP A 525 20.11 -7.52 -35.61
CA ASP A 525 20.82 -8.08 -34.45
C ASP A 525 21.22 -6.95 -33.49
N GLY A 526 20.68 -6.95 -32.27
CA GLY A 526 21.12 -6.00 -31.22
C GLY A 526 20.62 -4.56 -31.39
N GLY A 527 19.43 -4.37 -31.97
CA GLY A 527 18.75 -3.06 -31.98
C GLY A 527 18.45 -2.57 -30.56
N VAL A 528 18.69 -1.28 -30.30
CA VAL A 528 18.64 -0.67 -28.96
C VAL A 528 17.43 0.27 -28.86
N VAL A 529 16.56 0.04 -27.88
CA VAL A 529 15.41 0.91 -27.57
C VAL A 529 15.88 2.16 -26.82
N ALA A 530 15.31 3.32 -27.13
CA ALA A 530 15.62 4.58 -26.46
C ALA A 530 14.37 5.27 -25.89
N ALA A 531 14.47 5.78 -24.66
CA ALA A 531 13.37 6.44 -23.95
C ALA A 531 12.98 7.81 -24.55
N VAL A 532 13.78 8.34 -25.50
CA VAL A 532 13.46 9.57 -26.23
C VAL A 532 12.32 9.38 -27.23
N ASP A 533 12.19 8.18 -27.82
CA ASP A 533 11.22 7.90 -28.89
C ASP A 533 9.78 7.79 -28.36
N ARG A 534 9.65 7.46 -27.07
CA ARG A 534 8.37 7.27 -26.35
C ARG A 534 7.94 8.46 -25.48
N LEU A 535 8.77 9.51 -25.42
CA LEU A 535 8.72 10.47 -24.32
C LEU A 535 7.42 11.29 -24.33
N GLN A 536 6.52 10.98 -23.39
CA GLN A 536 5.29 11.74 -23.18
C GLN A 536 5.59 13.10 -22.55
N PHE A 537 4.81 14.10 -22.95
CA PHE A 537 4.91 15.50 -22.52
C PHE A 537 3.55 15.97 -22.01
N MET A 538 3.54 17.05 -21.22
CA MET A 538 2.36 17.53 -20.48
C MET A 538 1.73 16.50 -19.52
N THR A 539 2.44 15.42 -19.16
CA THR A 539 1.88 14.41 -18.26
C THR A 539 1.61 15.00 -16.88
N ARG A 540 0.54 14.54 -16.20
CA ARG A 540 0.11 15.16 -14.95
C ARG A 540 1.20 15.17 -13.89
N ASP A 541 1.92 14.06 -13.73
CA ASP A 541 3.03 13.96 -12.77
C ASP A 541 4.26 14.79 -13.17
N ALA A 542 4.59 14.92 -14.47
CA ALA A 542 5.67 15.80 -14.91
C ALA A 542 5.34 17.29 -14.66
N LEU A 543 4.08 17.70 -14.83
CA LEU A 543 3.64 19.07 -14.56
C LEU A 543 3.54 19.37 -13.06
N LEU A 544 3.19 18.39 -12.21
CA LEU A 544 3.26 18.50 -10.75
C LEU A 544 4.71 18.59 -10.26
N ALA A 545 5.60 17.80 -10.85
CA ALA A 545 7.03 17.84 -10.60
C ALA A 545 7.62 19.21 -10.97
N TYR A 546 7.26 19.74 -12.15
CA TYR A 546 7.62 21.10 -12.58
C TYR A 546 7.12 22.18 -11.62
N ARG A 547 5.83 22.18 -11.26
CA ARG A 547 5.27 23.08 -10.23
C ARG A 547 5.94 22.94 -8.86
N SER A 548 6.53 21.78 -8.59
CA SER A 548 7.23 21.46 -7.34
C SER A 548 8.72 21.84 -7.32
N GLY A 549 9.24 22.38 -8.44
CA GLY A 549 10.64 22.78 -8.60
C GLY A 549 11.52 21.80 -9.39
N LEU A 550 11.02 20.60 -9.70
CA LEU A 550 11.73 19.64 -10.54
C LEU A 550 11.55 19.98 -12.02
N THR A 551 12.48 20.78 -12.55
CA THR A 551 12.44 21.33 -13.92
C THR A 551 13.09 20.43 -14.98
N SER A 552 13.72 19.32 -14.59
CA SER A 552 14.30 18.33 -15.49
C SER A 552 14.27 16.92 -14.89
N ALA A 553 14.42 15.89 -15.73
CA ALA A 553 14.31 14.49 -15.31
C ALA A 553 15.13 13.57 -16.24
N ILE A 554 15.67 12.48 -15.68
CA ILE A 554 16.20 11.34 -16.45
C ILE A 554 15.17 10.22 -16.37
N THR A 555 14.86 9.57 -17.50
CA THR A 555 13.96 8.41 -17.52
C THR A 555 14.51 7.30 -18.42
N PRO A 556 14.58 6.04 -17.93
CA PRO A 556 14.88 4.86 -18.75
C PRO A 556 13.63 4.33 -19.50
N PRO A 557 13.80 3.35 -20.40
CA PRO A 557 12.71 2.54 -20.94
C PRO A 557 12.10 1.59 -19.89
N ASP A 558 10.79 1.36 -19.94
CA ASP A 558 10.00 0.49 -19.02
C ASP A 558 10.22 -1.00 -19.39
N GLY A 559 11.44 -1.47 -19.14
CA GLY A 559 11.91 -2.80 -19.50
C GLY A 559 11.99 -3.75 -18.31
N GLN A 560 11.29 -4.88 -18.45
CA GLN A 560 11.32 -6.03 -17.53
C GLN A 560 12.51 -6.99 -17.82
N GLY A 561 13.29 -6.73 -18.86
CA GLY A 561 14.52 -7.46 -19.19
C GLY A 561 15.75 -6.88 -18.51
N SER A 562 16.85 -7.64 -18.51
CA SER A 562 18.14 -7.18 -17.96
C SER A 562 18.76 -6.09 -18.83
N PHE A 563 18.43 -6.04 -20.11
CA PHE A 563 18.71 -4.90 -20.98
C PHE A 563 17.48 -4.01 -21.08
N ARG A 564 17.55 -2.78 -20.56
CA ARG A 564 16.45 -1.79 -20.68
C ARG A 564 16.62 -0.88 -21.89
N GLY A 565 17.85 -0.43 -22.17
CA GLY A 565 18.16 0.44 -23.32
C GLY A 565 18.63 1.83 -22.91
N LEU A 566 18.47 2.82 -23.79
CA LEU A 566 18.97 4.18 -23.57
C LEU A 566 17.97 5.05 -22.82
N GLY A 567 18.40 5.69 -21.73
CA GLY A 567 17.61 6.69 -21.02
C GLY A 567 17.71 8.06 -21.69
N VAL A 568 16.73 8.93 -21.45
CA VAL A 568 16.67 10.31 -21.96
C VAL A 568 16.72 11.32 -20.82
N PHE A 569 17.42 12.44 -21.01
CA PHE A 569 17.41 13.59 -20.08
C PHE A 569 16.56 14.70 -20.67
N PHE A 570 15.49 15.10 -19.98
CA PHE A 570 14.44 15.97 -20.54
C PHE A 570 13.93 17.02 -19.54
N GLY A 571 13.19 18.01 -20.04
CA GLY A 571 12.51 19.04 -19.26
C GLY A 571 11.06 18.67 -18.97
N THR A 572 10.65 18.74 -17.71
CA THR A 572 9.34 18.27 -17.22
C THR A 572 8.17 19.19 -17.58
N GLY A 573 8.35 20.51 -17.44
CA GLY A 573 7.36 21.52 -17.81
C GLY A 573 7.44 21.87 -19.30
N ARG A 574 7.08 20.93 -20.18
CA ARG A 574 7.26 21.04 -21.63
C ARG A 574 6.08 20.47 -22.40
N PHE A 575 5.75 21.11 -23.53
CA PHE A 575 4.58 20.78 -24.33
C PHE A 575 4.79 19.59 -25.28
N HIS A 576 5.97 19.48 -25.90
CA HIS A 576 6.31 18.42 -26.86
C HIS A 576 7.83 18.33 -27.11
N ALA A 577 8.28 17.19 -27.66
CA ALA A 577 9.71 16.91 -27.93
C ALA A 577 10.44 17.98 -28.76
N LEU A 578 9.74 18.65 -29.69
CA LEU A 578 10.30 19.71 -30.55
C LEU A 578 10.51 21.06 -29.84
N GLN A 579 10.07 21.23 -28.59
CA GLN A 579 10.21 22.50 -27.86
C GLN A 579 11.67 22.68 -27.42
N LYS A 580 12.18 23.91 -27.45
CA LYS A 580 13.56 24.24 -27.08
C LYS A 580 13.90 23.78 -25.65
N GLY A 581 14.76 22.77 -25.54
CA GLY A 581 15.10 22.16 -24.25
C GLY A 581 13.96 21.33 -23.64
N ALA A 582 13.13 20.71 -24.48
CA ALA A 582 12.30 19.56 -24.11
C ALA A 582 13.18 18.32 -23.94
N VAL A 583 13.84 17.84 -25.01
CA VAL A 583 14.98 16.93 -24.89
C VAL A 583 16.22 17.75 -24.55
N ILE A 584 16.89 17.43 -23.44
CA ILE A 584 18.13 18.10 -22.98
C ILE A 584 19.35 17.27 -23.39
N SER A 585 19.26 15.95 -23.29
CA SER A 585 20.12 15.00 -24.02
C SER A 585 19.25 13.82 -24.49
N PRO A 586 19.30 13.43 -25.78
CA PRO A 586 18.57 12.26 -26.28
C PRO A 586 19.11 10.94 -25.70
N VAL A 587 20.34 10.96 -25.17
CA VAL A 587 20.96 9.83 -24.45
C VAL A 587 21.53 10.35 -23.13
N ALA A 588 20.99 9.88 -22.02
CA ALA A 588 21.49 10.11 -20.66
C ALA A 588 22.49 9.02 -20.23
N GLY A 589 22.24 7.77 -20.63
CA GLY A 589 23.08 6.61 -20.31
C GLY A 589 22.49 5.30 -20.86
N LEU A 590 23.25 4.22 -20.74
CA LEU A 590 22.79 2.86 -21.06
C LEU A 590 22.31 2.16 -19.79
N HIS A 591 21.03 1.82 -19.71
CA HIS A 591 20.43 1.16 -18.55
C HIS A 591 20.44 -0.36 -18.69
N TYR A 592 21.03 -1.01 -17.70
CA TYR A 592 21.03 -2.45 -17.46
C TYR A 592 20.39 -2.73 -16.09
N ALA A 593 19.79 -3.90 -15.88
CA ALA A 593 19.19 -4.31 -14.61
C ALA A 593 19.72 -5.68 -14.21
N ILE A 594 20.08 -5.86 -12.94
CA ILE A 594 20.62 -7.11 -12.39
C ILE A 594 19.91 -7.47 -11.10
N HIS A 595 19.07 -8.51 -11.20
CA HIS A 595 18.17 -8.96 -10.15
C HIS A 595 18.16 -10.49 -10.05
N TYR A 596 17.96 -11.00 -8.83
CA TYR A 596 17.69 -12.41 -8.53
C TYR A 596 16.27 -12.80 -8.98
N SER A 597 15.33 -11.85 -8.95
CA SER A 597 13.92 -11.98 -9.33
C SER A 597 13.68 -12.13 -10.85
N GLY A 598 14.36 -13.07 -11.52
CA GLY A 598 14.13 -13.30 -12.94
C GLY A 598 14.85 -14.50 -13.57
N SER A 599 14.62 -14.64 -14.88
CA SER A 599 15.40 -15.48 -15.79
C SER A 599 15.99 -14.57 -16.87
N PRO A 600 17.29 -14.70 -17.24
CA PRO A 600 18.24 -15.70 -16.75
C PRO A 600 18.83 -15.34 -15.37
N SER A 601 19.64 -16.22 -14.77
CA SER A 601 20.24 -16.00 -13.44
C SER A 601 21.20 -14.82 -13.39
N VAL A 602 21.42 -14.23 -12.21
CA VAL A 602 22.39 -13.15 -11.95
C VAL A 602 23.77 -13.44 -12.57
N SER A 603 24.26 -14.68 -12.44
CA SER A 603 25.52 -15.14 -13.04
C SER A 603 25.54 -15.06 -14.57
N THR A 604 24.42 -15.34 -15.24
CA THR A 604 24.26 -15.19 -16.70
C THR A 604 24.06 -13.73 -17.10
N GLN A 605 23.37 -12.92 -16.30
CA GLN A 605 23.22 -11.48 -16.52
C GLN A 605 24.59 -10.78 -16.48
N ILE A 606 25.35 -10.96 -15.40
CA ILE A 606 26.72 -10.45 -15.23
C ILE A 606 27.67 -11.04 -16.30
N GLY A 607 27.54 -12.34 -16.63
CA GLY A 607 28.31 -12.97 -17.70
C GLY A 607 28.06 -12.36 -19.08
N THR A 608 26.81 -11.99 -19.37
CA THR A 608 26.44 -11.30 -20.61
C THR A 608 26.95 -9.86 -20.62
N LEU A 609 26.78 -9.12 -19.52
CA LEU A 609 27.29 -7.75 -19.38
C LEU A 609 28.81 -7.68 -19.58
N ARG A 610 29.57 -8.60 -18.98
CA ARG A 610 31.02 -8.74 -19.20
C ARG A 610 31.36 -8.90 -20.68
N LYS A 611 30.70 -9.82 -21.38
CA LYS A 611 30.93 -10.06 -22.81
C LYS A 611 30.67 -8.83 -23.67
N LEU A 612 29.61 -8.08 -23.37
CA LEU A 612 29.31 -6.82 -24.07
C LEU A 612 30.43 -5.80 -23.86
N LEU A 613 30.87 -5.59 -22.62
CA LEU A 613 31.91 -4.61 -22.28
C LEU A 613 33.31 -5.00 -22.80
N LEU A 614 33.61 -6.30 -22.91
CA LEU A 614 34.83 -6.82 -23.55
C LEU A 614 34.74 -6.88 -25.09
N GLY A 615 33.68 -6.34 -25.70
CA GLY A 615 33.60 -6.08 -27.14
C GLY A 615 32.84 -7.10 -27.99
N GLU A 616 32.15 -8.09 -27.40
CA GLU A 616 31.30 -9.05 -28.15
C GLU A 616 29.99 -8.45 -28.70
N ALA A 617 29.73 -7.15 -28.45
CA ALA A 617 28.55 -6.45 -28.92
C ALA A 617 28.41 -6.42 -30.47
N LYS A 618 27.17 -6.53 -30.95
CA LYS A 618 26.79 -6.61 -32.39
C LYS A 618 25.77 -5.53 -32.74
N GLY A 619 25.67 -5.20 -34.03
CA GLY A 619 24.73 -4.19 -34.55
C GLY A 619 24.78 -2.85 -33.83
N ASP A 620 23.63 -2.23 -33.62
CA ASP A 620 23.50 -0.89 -33.03
C ASP A 620 24.00 -0.84 -31.58
N LEU A 621 23.84 -1.93 -30.84
CA LEU A 621 24.42 -2.11 -29.51
C LEU A 621 25.95 -1.98 -29.52
N LYS A 622 26.64 -2.35 -30.61
CA LYS A 622 28.08 -2.13 -30.74
C LYS A 622 28.44 -0.65 -30.79
N HIS A 623 27.66 0.18 -31.49
CA HIS A 623 27.88 1.62 -31.54
C HIS A 623 27.64 2.27 -30.16
N THR A 624 26.57 1.82 -29.48
CA THR A 624 26.22 2.26 -28.13
C THR A 624 27.30 1.90 -27.10
N VAL A 625 27.73 0.63 -27.07
CA VAL A 625 28.80 0.17 -26.17
C VAL A 625 30.13 0.87 -26.49
N ASN A 626 30.47 1.11 -27.76
CA ASN A 626 31.66 1.88 -28.12
C ASN A 626 31.65 3.34 -27.62
N ALA A 627 30.48 3.95 -27.37
CA ALA A 627 30.40 5.26 -26.74
C ALA A 627 30.62 5.19 -25.21
N LEU A 628 30.08 4.14 -24.57
CA LEU A 628 30.26 3.82 -23.15
C LEU A 628 31.73 3.52 -22.82
N LEU A 629 32.38 2.65 -23.59
CA LEU A 629 33.81 2.28 -23.39
C LEU A 629 34.76 3.47 -23.60
N LYS A 630 34.33 4.51 -24.33
CA LYS A 630 35.05 5.79 -24.49
C LYS A 630 34.71 6.84 -23.41
N GLY A 631 33.87 6.50 -22.44
CA GLY A 631 33.43 7.41 -21.37
C GLY A 631 32.52 8.56 -21.84
N VAL A 632 31.91 8.45 -23.02
CA VAL A 632 31.02 9.48 -23.60
C VAL A 632 29.63 9.43 -22.96
N ILE A 633 29.15 8.22 -22.65
CA ILE A 633 27.89 7.97 -21.92
C ILE A 633 28.17 7.06 -20.71
N PRO A 634 27.43 7.20 -19.60
CA PRO A 634 27.54 6.30 -18.46
C PRO A 634 26.85 4.95 -18.71
N LEU A 635 27.39 3.92 -18.09
CA LEU A 635 26.67 2.68 -17.79
C LEU A 635 25.86 2.90 -16.51
N ILE A 636 24.56 2.63 -16.55
CA ILE A 636 23.65 2.81 -15.43
C ILE A 636 23.08 1.42 -15.10
N ILE A 637 23.36 0.91 -13.89
CA ILE A 637 22.96 -0.44 -13.49
C ILE A 637 21.95 -0.39 -12.35
N HIS A 638 20.76 -0.90 -12.61
CA HIS A 638 19.71 -1.08 -11.61
C HIS A 638 19.96 -2.37 -10.83
N THR A 639 20.27 -2.25 -9.53
CA THR A 639 20.39 -3.37 -8.58
C THR A 639 20.46 -2.83 -7.15
N SER A 640 19.93 -3.56 -6.17
CA SER A 640 19.98 -3.18 -4.76
C SER A 640 21.03 -3.91 -3.93
N SER A 641 21.49 -5.10 -4.36
CA SER A 641 22.25 -6.00 -3.48
C SER A 641 23.78 -5.80 -3.47
N ALA A 642 24.38 -5.96 -2.30
CA ALA A 642 25.80 -5.73 -2.04
C ALA A 642 26.70 -6.73 -2.79
N ASP A 643 26.32 -8.01 -2.87
CA ASP A 643 27.07 -9.04 -3.62
C ASP A 643 27.15 -8.69 -5.11
N ILE A 644 26.06 -8.16 -5.67
CA ILE A 644 26.02 -7.70 -7.06
C ILE A 644 26.87 -6.44 -7.21
N ILE A 645 26.75 -5.46 -6.31
CA ILE A 645 27.58 -4.24 -6.30
C ILE A 645 29.08 -4.57 -6.22
N ALA A 646 29.50 -5.47 -5.33
CA ALA A 646 30.88 -5.94 -5.22
C ALA A 646 31.36 -6.61 -6.52
N THR A 647 30.52 -7.43 -7.14
CA THR A 647 30.83 -8.09 -8.42
C THR A 647 30.93 -7.08 -9.58
N LEU A 648 30.13 -6.00 -9.55
CA LEU A 648 30.18 -4.90 -10.52
C LEU A 648 31.43 -4.03 -10.34
N ILE A 649 31.86 -3.77 -9.10
CA ILE A 649 33.13 -3.10 -8.78
C ILE A 649 34.32 -3.93 -9.31
N ALA A 650 34.28 -5.26 -9.17
CA ALA A 650 35.27 -6.15 -9.74
C ALA A 650 35.25 -6.14 -11.28
N LEU A 651 34.07 -6.21 -11.90
CA LEU A 651 33.90 -6.17 -13.36
C LEU A 651 34.36 -4.83 -13.96
N LYS A 652 34.12 -3.70 -13.27
CA LYS A 652 34.62 -2.38 -13.68
C LYS A 652 36.16 -2.38 -13.73
N ARG A 653 36.83 -2.89 -12.69
CA ARG A 653 38.30 -3.03 -12.67
C ARG A 653 38.82 -3.96 -13.77
N GLU A 654 38.12 -5.06 -14.04
CA GLU A 654 38.43 -5.99 -15.14
C GLU A 654 38.39 -5.30 -16.51
N VAL A 655 37.31 -4.54 -16.78
CA VAL A 655 37.11 -3.82 -18.05
C VAL A 655 38.07 -2.65 -18.20
N GLU A 656 38.30 -1.86 -17.14
CA GLU A 656 39.24 -0.72 -17.18
C GLU A 656 40.69 -1.16 -17.39
N SER A 657 41.07 -2.32 -16.82
CA SER A 657 42.36 -2.96 -17.07
C SER A 657 42.51 -3.43 -18.52
N PHE A 658 41.43 -3.96 -19.13
CA PHE A 658 41.43 -4.39 -20.53
C PHE A 658 41.45 -3.23 -21.53
N LEU A 659 40.76 -2.12 -21.24
CA LEU A 659 40.69 -0.94 -22.11
C LEU A 659 41.88 0.02 -21.97
N GLY A 660 42.48 0.10 -20.77
CA GLY A 660 43.41 1.17 -20.41
C GLY A 660 42.75 2.54 -20.19
N THR A 661 41.42 2.62 -20.19
CA THR A 661 40.65 3.86 -19.99
C THR A 661 39.51 3.68 -18.99
N PRO A 662 39.23 4.66 -18.12
CA PRO A 662 38.18 4.56 -17.12
C PRO A 662 36.77 4.64 -17.75
N ILE A 663 35.85 3.83 -17.22
CA ILE A 663 34.42 3.84 -17.60
C ILE A 663 33.57 4.53 -16.52
N ARG A 664 32.57 5.29 -16.97
CA ARG A 664 31.58 5.90 -16.07
C ARG A 664 30.52 4.86 -15.71
N LEU A 665 30.40 4.56 -14.41
CA LEU A 665 29.43 3.62 -13.86
C LEU A 665 28.61 4.30 -12.76
N THR A 666 27.30 4.19 -12.86
CA THR A 666 26.33 4.62 -11.85
C THR A 666 25.46 3.42 -11.47
N ILE A 667 25.16 3.24 -10.18
CA ILE A 667 24.25 2.20 -9.70
C ILE A 667 22.96 2.85 -9.17
N VAL A 668 21.82 2.25 -9.51
CA VAL A 668 20.47 2.75 -9.20
C VAL A 668 19.75 1.68 -8.37
N GLY A 669 19.02 2.10 -7.34
CA GLY A 669 18.50 1.19 -6.32
C GLY A 669 19.40 1.28 -5.10
N ALA A 670 20.43 0.43 -5.05
CA ALA A 670 21.54 0.48 -4.10
C ALA A 670 21.11 0.46 -2.61
N ALA A 671 20.08 -0.32 -2.26
CA ALA A 671 19.64 -0.47 -0.87
C ALA A 671 20.76 -1.00 0.05
N GLU A 672 21.53 -1.99 -0.38
CA GLU A 672 22.63 -2.58 0.40
C GLU A 672 23.97 -1.85 0.16
N SER A 673 23.95 -0.52 0.04
CA SER A 673 25.13 0.30 -0.31
C SER A 673 26.16 0.51 0.83
N HIS A 674 26.24 -0.42 1.78
CA HIS A 674 27.20 -0.38 2.89
C HIS A 674 28.68 -0.50 2.42
N LEU A 675 28.92 -0.95 1.18
CA LEU A 675 30.21 -0.96 0.47
C LEU A 675 30.69 0.45 0.03
N ALA A 676 30.42 1.47 0.84
CA ALA A 676 30.59 2.88 0.51
C ALA A 676 32.06 3.26 0.22
N LYS A 677 33.02 2.60 0.87
CA LYS A 677 34.46 2.84 0.67
C LYS A 677 34.93 2.30 -0.68
N GLU A 678 34.46 1.12 -1.04
CA GLU A 678 34.78 0.41 -2.28
C GLU A 678 34.19 1.14 -3.50
N LEU A 679 32.98 1.68 -3.35
CA LEU A 679 32.32 2.58 -4.31
C LEU A 679 33.11 3.87 -4.53
N ALA A 680 33.49 4.56 -3.45
CA ALA A 680 34.28 5.80 -3.53
C ALA A 680 35.66 5.56 -4.16
N LEU A 681 36.39 4.52 -3.72
CA LEU A 681 37.70 4.13 -4.27
C LEU A 681 37.66 3.70 -5.75
N THR A 682 36.48 3.46 -6.33
CA THR A 682 36.32 3.17 -7.76
C THR A 682 35.54 4.24 -8.53
N ASN A 683 35.21 5.37 -7.89
CA ASN A 683 34.47 6.47 -8.50
C ASN A 683 33.17 6.00 -9.19
N VAL A 684 32.38 5.21 -8.46
CA VAL A 684 31.03 4.77 -8.86
C VAL A 684 30.00 5.70 -8.23
N GLY A 685 29.12 6.28 -9.05
CA GLY A 685 28.01 7.11 -8.57
C GLY A 685 26.83 6.27 -8.10
N ILE A 686 26.03 6.79 -7.16
CA ILE A 686 24.82 6.12 -6.65
C ILE A 686 23.59 7.01 -6.87
N VAL A 687 22.52 6.44 -7.43
CA VAL A 687 21.17 7.01 -7.43
C VAL A 687 20.31 6.19 -6.46
N LEU A 688 20.17 6.69 -5.23
CA LEU A 688 19.42 6.02 -4.18
C LEU A 688 17.91 6.29 -4.36
N VAL A 689 17.16 5.28 -4.80
CA VAL A 689 15.73 5.43 -5.14
C VAL A 689 14.79 5.50 -3.93
N SER A 690 15.29 5.18 -2.74
CA SER A 690 14.63 5.51 -1.47
C SER A 690 15.64 6.01 -0.45
N VAL A 691 15.54 7.28 -0.09
CA VAL A 691 16.26 7.87 1.06
C VAL A 691 15.86 7.25 2.40
N ARG A 692 14.63 6.70 2.47
CA ARG A 692 14.06 6.02 3.63
C ARG A 692 14.15 4.51 3.39
N GLN A 693 15.34 3.95 3.59
CA GLN A 693 15.61 2.54 3.29
C GLN A 693 14.70 1.60 4.08
N PHE A 694 14.00 0.72 3.37
CA PHE A 694 13.14 -0.34 3.88
C PHE A 694 13.25 -1.51 2.90
N PRO A 695 13.37 -2.77 3.35
CA PRO A 695 13.52 -3.90 2.44
C PRO A 695 12.16 -4.29 1.82
N TYR A 696 11.90 -3.86 0.59
CA TYR A 696 10.68 -4.26 -0.12
C TYR A 696 10.79 -5.66 -0.71
N ASP A 697 11.98 -6.03 -1.18
CA ASP A 697 12.33 -7.34 -1.73
C ASP A 697 13.55 -7.93 -1.01
N TRP A 698 13.76 -9.24 -1.15
CA TRP A 698 14.89 -9.96 -0.52
C TRP A 698 16.27 -9.45 -0.98
N GLU A 699 16.36 -8.78 -2.13
CA GLU A 699 17.60 -8.14 -2.64
C GLU A 699 18.02 -6.89 -1.86
N GLU A 700 17.21 -6.49 -0.87
CA GLU A 700 17.37 -5.28 -0.08
C GLU A 700 17.48 -5.59 1.43
N ASN A 701 17.48 -6.87 1.81
CA ASN A 701 17.39 -7.32 3.20
C ASN A 701 18.61 -6.92 4.05
N GLY A 702 19.75 -6.64 3.44
CA GLY A 702 20.96 -6.07 4.05
C GLY A 702 21.02 -4.53 4.03
N CYS A 703 19.88 -3.84 4.02
CA CYS A 703 19.81 -2.38 4.20
C CYS A 703 20.04 -1.96 5.66
N ASP A 704 21.24 -2.29 6.18
CA ASP A 704 21.68 -2.08 7.58
C ASP A 704 21.72 -0.62 8.05
N VAL A 705 21.35 0.36 7.20
CA VAL A 705 21.48 1.80 7.46
C VAL A 705 20.12 2.54 7.32
N PRO A 706 19.07 2.11 8.05
CA PRO A 706 17.71 2.67 7.94
C PRO A 706 17.58 4.13 8.40
N GLY A 707 18.58 4.69 9.08
CA GLY A 707 18.58 6.03 9.66
C GLY A 707 18.31 6.07 11.17
N PRO A 708 18.37 7.26 11.80
CA PRO A 708 17.98 7.46 13.20
C PRO A 708 16.47 7.16 13.41
N PRO A 709 16.06 6.66 14.60
CA PRO A 709 16.89 6.42 15.79
C PRO A 709 17.58 5.04 15.79
N THR A 710 17.37 4.20 14.76
CA THR A 710 17.93 2.84 14.70
C THR A 710 19.44 2.85 14.45
N THR A 711 19.95 3.79 13.64
CA THR A 711 21.37 3.90 13.26
C THR A 711 21.88 5.34 13.39
N ALA A 712 23.20 5.51 13.47
CA ALA A 712 23.83 6.81 13.66
C ALA A 712 23.76 7.71 12.40
N ASP A 713 23.76 7.10 11.23
CA ASP A 713 23.62 7.76 9.93
C ASP A 713 22.48 7.08 9.14
N ASN A 714 21.95 7.77 8.14
CA ASN A 714 21.19 7.15 7.04
C ASN A 714 22.14 6.76 5.89
N ALA A 715 21.62 6.06 4.88
CA ALA A 715 22.42 5.64 3.73
C ALA A 715 23.07 6.79 2.95
N VAL A 716 22.39 7.93 2.81
CA VAL A 716 22.92 9.13 2.15
C VAL A 716 24.14 9.67 2.89
N GLY A 717 24.05 9.81 4.22
CA GLY A 717 25.14 10.24 5.08
C GLY A 717 26.32 9.28 5.07
N THR A 718 26.05 7.97 5.13
CA THR A 718 27.08 6.92 5.06
C THR A 718 27.86 6.97 3.74
N LEU A 719 27.16 7.10 2.61
CA LEU A 719 27.79 7.20 1.29
C LEU A 719 28.61 8.48 1.12
N ILE A 720 28.07 9.64 1.52
CA ILE A 720 28.77 10.93 1.37
C ILE A 720 29.98 11.02 2.31
N LYS A 721 29.89 10.51 3.54
CA LYS A 721 31.05 10.42 4.45
C LYS A 721 32.18 9.53 3.92
N ALA A 722 31.88 8.57 3.03
CA ALA A 722 32.88 7.78 2.34
C ALA A 722 33.46 8.47 1.08
N GLY A 723 32.87 9.58 0.62
CA GLY A 723 33.26 10.30 -0.59
C GLY A 723 32.55 9.83 -1.87
N VAL A 724 31.42 9.13 -1.76
CA VAL A 724 30.61 8.72 -2.93
C VAL A 724 29.75 9.89 -3.41
N THR A 725 29.66 10.07 -4.74
CA THR A 725 28.69 10.99 -5.34
C THR A 725 27.30 10.36 -5.29
N VAL A 726 26.42 10.94 -4.47
CA VAL A 726 25.03 10.45 -4.26
C VAL A 726 24.02 11.38 -4.91
N ALA A 727 23.14 10.80 -5.70
CA ALA A 727 21.89 11.34 -6.18
C ALA A 727 20.71 10.64 -5.50
N ILE A 728 19.56 11.32 -5.45
CA ILE A 728 18.28 10.71 -5.09
C ILE A 728 17.53 10.29 -6.37
N GLY A 729 16.79 9.19 -6.31
CA GLY A 729 15.74 8.81 -7.27
C GLY A 729 14.40 8.64 -6.56
N VAL A 730 13.35 8.23 -7.30
CA VAL A 730 12.06 7.84 -6.71
C VAL A 730 11.54 6.55 -7.35
N ILE A 731 10.60 5.87 -6.68
CA ILE A 731 10.09 4.56 -7.12
C ILE A 731 8.93 4.75 -8.13
N ARG A 732 8.03 5.71 -7.89
CA ARG A 732 6.82 5.95 -8.70
C ARG A 732 6.80 7.35 -9.33
N ALA A 733 6.12 7.51 -10.47
CA ALA A 733 6.02 8.80 -11.17
C ALA A 733 5.42 9.90 -10.27
N CYS A 734 4.37 9.58 -9.52
CA CYS A 734 3.68 10.51 -8.63
C CYS A 734 4.48 10.94 -7.38
N GLU A 735 5.56 10.22 -7.02
CA GLU A 735 6.44 10.58 -5.91
C GLU A 735 7.39 11.73 -6.25
N THR A 736 7.66 11.93 -7.55
CA THR A 736 8.59 12.92 -8.11
C THR A 736 8.41 14.34 -7.55
N ARG A 737 7.16 14.76 -7.29
CA ARG A 737 6.81 16.08 -6.71
C ARG A 737 7.39 16.30 -5.30
N ASN A 738 7.77 15.22 -4.61
CA ASN A 738 8.22 15.23 -3.21
C ASN A 738 9.75 15.26 -3.07
N ALA A 739 10.51 15.27 -4.17
CA ALA A 739 11.98 15.33 -4.18
C ALA A 739 12.58 16.36 -3.20
N ARG A 740 11.94 17.54 -3.09
CA ARG A 740 12.31 18.61 -2.15
C ARG A 740 12.18 18.21 -0.67
N PHE A 741 11.20 17.38 -0.34
CA PHE A 741 10.95 16.88 1.01
C PHE A 741 11.88 15.70 1.32
N ASP A 742 12.14 14.83 0.34
CA ASP A 742 13.08 13.70 0.48
C ASP A 742 14.53 14.17 0.66
N ALA A 743 14.95 15.19 -0.09
CA ALA A 743 16.23 15.86 0.10
C ALA A 743 16.33 16.60 1.45
N ALA A 744 15.22 17.18 1.93
CA ALA A 744 15.19 17.82 3.25
C ALA A 744 15.24 16.79 4.40
N TRP A 745 14.55 15.66 4.26
CA TRP A 745 14.62 14.54 5.22
C TRP A 745 16.04 14.02 5.33
N ALA A 746 16.66 13.66 4.20
CA ALA A 746 18.03 13.15 4.15
C ALA A 746 19.03 14.13 4.79
N ALA A 747 18.82 15.43 4.63
CA ALA A 747 19.66 16.47 5.24
C ALA A 747 19.46 16.64 6.75
N PHE A 748 18.22 16.62 7.27
CA PHE A 748 17.96 16.84 8.70
C PHE A 748 18.37 15.67 9.61
N GLU A 749 18.64 14.50 9.03
CA GLU A 749 19.26 13.35 9.71
C GLU A 749 20.80 13.38 9.70
N ILE A 750 21.44 14.36 9.04
CA ILE A 750 22.90 14.47 8.94
C ILE A 750 23.34 15.83 9.52
N PRO A 751 23.78 15.90 10.81
CA PRO A 751 23.98 17.17 11.51
C PRO A 751 24.99 18.15 10.90
N SER A 752 25.89 17.67 10.03
CA SER A 752 26.91 18.46 9.33
C SER A 752 26.49 18.95 7.94
N PHE A 753 25.30 18.59 7.45
CA PHE A 753 24.93 18.71 6.04
C PHE A 753 24.33 20.07 5.71
N THR A 754 24.84 20.73 4.68
CA THR A 754 24.35 22.05 4.26
C THR A 754 23.13 21.96 3.35
N LYS A 755 22.35 23.05 3.33
CA LYS A 755 21.26 23.23 2.36
C LYS A 755 21.72 23.13 0.90
N SER A 756 22.99 23.46 0.62
CA SER A 756 23.55 23.36 -0.73
C SER A 756 23.78 21.90 -1.13
N GLU A 757 24.28 21.07 -0.23
CA GLU A 757 24.46 19.63 -0.48
C GLU A 757 23.10 18.91 -0.59
N ALA A 758 22.13 19.29 0.24
CA ALA A 758 20.74 18.82 0.13
C ALA A 758 20.14 19.09 -1.26
N LEU A 759 20.37 20.28 -1.84
CA LEU A 759 19.94 20.62 -3.19
C LEU A 759 20.78 19.90 -4.28
N ALA A 760 22.04 19.57 -3.99
CA ALA A 760 22.92 18.84 -4.91
C ALA A 760 22.48 17.39 -5.15
N LEU A 761 22.03 16.69 -4.08
CA LEU A 761 21.44 15.34 -4.12
C LEU A 761 20.37 15.18 -5.21
N VAL A 762 19.55 16.22 -5.38
CA VAL A 762 18.43 16.25 -6.32
C VAL A 762 18.69 17.14 -7.52
N SER A 763 19.95 17.52 -7.85
CA SER A 763 20.21 18.34 -9.05
C SER A 763 21.57 18.16 -9.73
N THR A 764 22.67 18.54 -9.07
CA THR A 764 24.01 18.52 -9.69
C THR A 764 24.61 17.13 -9.74
N ASN A 765 24.28 16.28 -8.76
CA ASN A 765 24.83 14.94 -8.62
C ASN A 765 24.20 13.93 -9.60
N VAL A 766 23.25 14.39 -10.42
CA VAL A 766 22.41 13.62 -11.35
C VAL A 766 22.84 13.84 -12.82
N ARG A 767 24.11 14.22 -13.06
CA ARG A 767 24.64 14.67 -14.37
C ARG A 767 26.02 14.12 -14.70
#